data_AF-A0A1Z5SVY1-F1
#
_entry.id   AF-A0A1Z5SVY1-F1
#
_cell.length_a   1.000
_cell.length_b   1.000
_cell.length_c   1.000
_cell.angle_alpha   90.00
_cell.angle_beta   90.00
_cell.angle_gamma   90.00
#
_symmetry.space_group_name_H-M   'P 1'
#
loop_
_entity.id
_entity.type
_entity.pdbx_description
1 polymer ?
#
loop_
_entity_poly.entity_id
_entity_poly.type
_entity_poly.pdbx_seq_one_letter_code
_entity_poly.pdbx_strand_id
1 'polypeptide(L)'
;MSAVVNKISDLVTGLQRSTMDPESEVFVGSIDQGTTSTRFLIFDKTGEPVSIHQEEFSQIYPNPGWHEHDPDEIVKSVETCIEGALQDFEKSGHRKESIKAIGITDQRETTVLWDATTGEALHNAIVWTDTRTAALARELKARPDSDKLQDICGLPISTYPSVTKLLWLLRNVEKVRQVYEAGNLAFGTIDAWLIYKLNGGKENTVFVSDPTNASRTMFMDIHSLKYSEQMLDFFSYEFDLRKVRMPEIVRSSDSKAYGQMASGSLKGFPITGCLGDQSAALVGQKGFEPGSAKNTYGTGCFLLYNVGEKPVISTHGLLATVAYDFDGTPVYALEGSIAVAGSGVKFLMHNMGFEATSSKVTELAESVPDNGGLVFVTAFSGLFAPYWVDDAQGTMFGITQHTERGHIARATIEAVCFQTKAILDAMEKDSRHALTELKVDGGMSNSALCMQTQADLVTIPIIRPKMRETTALGAAIAAGFAVGVWKDFEELKGVNTKGQSIFEPKMDRKQAASMLKRWGRAVNMCKGWLAEYGDDATPDAERQRADQESKAEMSEMEKTCDDEGGGADFVTALELPTTFPIARSDARELVHKVASADMADMAATATAVHREGANGSLRNTARSSGTQTSFLANTNGAVPSNQPPTPRPSSRQSKYKHTFPVHSYARTSPLSHDAANPPSFFGFRNLMGLVLVVSNLRLMIENFKKYGILVTLSGAAIRRGDWTWFGVLYIITPCFLFVAYAIEALAAQYAKGKVAERKRKEEQVKKENHTDVDVDGAAEGKEKSREGVKRTGEVGRRHVFSTWRVIAFCHGLNATTMLVIATYVVYYYIHNPGLASFAQLHAVIVWLKVCSYAFTNRDMRHAYVNTAGGSSASNSLESSDVLPSLYKSCSYPNNITLANLSYFWWAPTLVYQPVYPSTERIRWDFVARRAVEFFILCVVIFVACAQYAVPLLQNSLDSITHLAPLAILERILKLSTISLVCWLAGFFALFQSFLNLLAELLRFGDREFYSDWWNCCDLRSYWTSWNKPVTHFMKRHVYAPMVGRGVPPQLAQLITFLFSGLLHELLVGVPTHNILGVAFLGMVIQIPLIYLTDPLSRMQGHNGKLAGNLIFWISFCFFGQPVAAIAYFFAWQAKYGSENKPEWPLQGLGNR
;
A
#
# COMPACT_ATOMS: atom_id res chain seq x y z
N MET A 1 -1.89 -18.69 51.47
CA MET A 1 -2.22 -17.37 50.89
C MET A 1 -3.01 -17.48 49.59
N SER A 2 -2.46 -17.93 48.45
CA SER A 2 -3.17 -17.90 47.15
C SER A 2 -4.62 -18.44 47.19
N ALA A 3 -4.86 -19.64 47.73
CA ALA A 3 -6.22 -20.20 47.87
C ALA A 3 -7.18 -19.40 48.78
N VAL A 4 -6.68 -18.50 49.63
CA VAL A 4 -7.47 -17.56 50.44
C VAL A 4 -7.76 -16.28 49.65
N VAL A 5 -6.78 -15.79 48.87
CA VAL A 5 -6.97 -14.65 47.95
C VAL A 5 -8.04 -14.98 46.92
N ASN A 6 -7.99 -16.16 46.30
CA ASN A 6 -9.01 -16.61 45.36
C ASN A 6 -10.39 -16.69 46.03
N LYS A 7 -10.51 -17.36 47.20
CA LYS A 7 -11.80 -17.42 47.93
C LYS A 7 -12.36 -16.06 48.35
N ILE A 8 -11.50 -15.08 48.64
CA ILE A 8 -11.93 -13.70 48.93
C ILE A 8 -12.35 -13.00 47.63
N SER A 9 -11.64 -13.19 46.52
CA SER A 9 -12.05 -12.70 45.19
C SER A 9 -13.43 -13.27 44.81
N ASP A 10 -13.63 -14.58 44.94
CA ASP A 10 -14.89 -15.26 44.65
C ASP A 10 -16.03 -14.74 45.55
N LEU A 11 -15.76 -14.45 46.83
CA LEU A 11 -16.73 -13.85 47.74
C LEU A 11 -17.09 -12.41 47.34
N VAL A 12 -16.10 -11.58 46.98
CA VAL A 12 -16.31 -10.18 46.59
C VAL A 12 -17.07 -10.10 45.26
N THR A 13 -16.69 -10.90 44.26
CA THR A 13 -17.40 -11.00 42.99
C THR A 13 -18.81 -11.60 43.17
N GLY A 14 -18.99 -12.54 44.10
CA GLY A 14 -20.30 -13.09 44.46
C GLY A 14 -21.22 -12.07 45.15
N LEU A 15 -20.68 -11.26 46.06
CA LEU A 15 -21.43 -10.22 46.79
C LEU A 15 -21.81 -9.02 45.91
N GLN A 16 -21.02 -8.69 44.88
CA GLN A 16 -21.45 -7.70 43.88
C GLN A 16 -22.54 -8.24 42.92
N ARG A 17 -22.66 -9.56 42.76
CA ARG A 17 -23.68 -10.18 41.90
C ARG A 17 -25.06 -10.31 42.56
N SER A 18 -25.19 -10.13 43.87
CA SER A 18 -26.47 -10.30 44.59
C SER A 18 -27.34 -9.04 44.69
N THR A 19 -27.07 -8.01 43.89
CA THR A 19 -27.79 -6.71 43.95
C THR A 19 -28.17 -6.11 42.58
N MET A 20 -27.89 -6.78 41.46
CA MET A 20 -28.37 -6.35 40.14
C MET A 20 -29.63 -7.11 39.77
N ASP A 21 -30.69 -6.36 39.47
CA ASP A 21 -32.02 -6.88 39.15
C ASP A 21 -31.99 -7.64 37.80
N PRO A 22 -32.62 -8.82 37.66
CA PRO A 22 -32.72 -9.51 36.37
C PRO A 22 -33.41 -8.69 35.25
N GLU A 23 -34.14 -7.61 35.55
CA GLU A 23 -34.62 -6.66 34.53
C GLU A 23 -33.50 -5.75 33.95
N SER A 24 -32.31 -5.70 34.56
CA SER A 24 -31.24 -4.76 34.19
C SER A 24 -30.32 -5.20 33.03
N GLU A 25 -30.37 -6.47 32.60
CA GLU A 25 -29.61 -6.97 31.43
C GLU A 25 -30.46 -6.92 30.15
N VAL A 26 -30.53 -5.74 29.53
CA VAL A 26 -31.21 -5.52 28.23
C VAL A 26 -30.23 -4.90 27.23
N PHE A 27 -30.02 -5.61 26.12
CA PHE A 27 -29.07 -5.22 25.07
C PHE A 27 -29.70 -5.31 23.67
N VAL A 28 -29.10 -4.61 22.70
CA VAL A 28 -29.47 -4.68 21.28
C VAL A 28 -28.22 -4.90 20.43
N GLY A 29 -28.29 -5.82 19.48
CA GLY A 29 -27.23 -6.07 18.50
C GLY A 29 -27.35 -5.15 17.29
N SER A 30 -26.23 -4.78 16.67
CA SER A 30 -26.19 -4.02 15.43
C SER A 30 -25.15 -4.57 14.47
N ILE A 31 -25.59 -4.93 13.27
CA ILE A 31 -24.74 -5.20 12.11
C ILE A 31 -24.50 -3.88 11.39
N ASP A 32 -23.23 -3.51 11.18
CA ASP A 32 -22.81 -2.35 10.39
C ASP A 32 -21.93 -2.85 9.24
N GLN A 33 -22.51 -2.89 8.03
CA GLN A 33 -21.88 -3.33 6.80
C GLN A 33 -21.30 -2.12 6.04
N GLY A 34 -20.21 -1.57 6.58
CA GLY A 34 -19.50 -0.45 5.93
C GLY A 34 -18.70 -0.88 4.70
N THR A 35 -18.42 0.06 3.80
CA THR A 35 -17.74 -0.19 2.50
C THR A 35 -16.39 -0.90 2.60
N THR A 36 -15.59 -0.64 3.64
CA THR A 36 -14.24 -1.24 3.81
C THR A 36 -14.17 -2.37 4.85
N SER A 37 -15.18 -2.48 5.70
CA SER A 37 -15.19 -3.42 6.83
C SER A 37 -16.58 -3.57 7.40
N THR A 38 -16.93 -4.81 7.74
CA THR A 38 -18.14 -5.13 8.49
C THR A 38 -17.84 -5.09 9.99
N ARG A 39 -18.83 -4.71 10.78
CA ARG A 39 -18.79 -4.65 12.25
C ARG A 39 -20.04 -5.31 12.84
N PHE A 40 -19.92 -5.92 14.00
CA PHE A 40 -21.06 -6.24 14.85
C PHE A 40 -20.84 -5.70 16.27
N LEU A 41 -21.82 -4.96 16.78
CA LEU A 41 -21.78 -4.30 18.08
C LEU A 41 -22.96 -4.76 18.94
N ILE A 42 -22.75 -4.80 20.25
CA ILE A 42 -23.81 -5.04 21.24
C ILE A 42 -23.86 -3.83 22.17
N PHE A 43 -24.99 -3.14 22.20
CA PHE A 43 -25.20 -1.91 22.96
C PHE A 43 -26.07 -2.14 24.21
N ASP A 44 -25.78 -1.43 25.29
CA ASP A 44 -26.67 -1.31 26.46
C ASP A 44 -27.79 -0.27 26.24
N LYS A 45 -28.78 -0.22 27.14
CA LYS A 45 -29.87 0.77 27.08
C LYS A 45 -29.39 2.25 27.19
N THR A 46 -28.13 2.51 27.57
CA THR A 46 -27.53 3.86 27.57
C THR A 46 -26.80 4.22 26.27
N GLY A 47 -26.70 3.28 25.33
CA GLY A 47 -26.03 3.44 24.03
C GLY A 47 -24.51 3.30 24.10
N GLU A 48 -23.97 2.70 25.16
CA GLU A 48 -22.55 2.35 25.25
C GLU A 48 -22.36 0.92 24.69
N PRO A 49 -21.39 0.68 23.78
CA PRO A 49 -21.11 -0.64 23.24
C PRO A 49 -20.35 -1.48 24.28
N VAL A 50 -20.95 -2.59 24.70
CA VAL A 50 -20.37 -3.54 25.67
C VAL A 50 -19.57 -4.66 25.00
N SER A 51 -19.77 -4.87 23.70
CA SER A 51 -18.90 -5.70 22.86
C SER A 51 -18.90 -5.19 21.41
N ILE A 52 -17.78 -5.41 20.72
CA ILE A 52 -17.57 -5.03 19.32
C ILE A 52 -16.62 -6.03 18.64
N HIS A 53 -16.92 -6.41 17.40
CA HIS A 53 -15.99 -7.06 16.51
C HIS A 53 -16.02 -6.39 15.12
N GLN A 54 -14.91 -6.46 14.40
CA GLN A 54 -14.73 -5.85 13.08
C GLN A 54 -13.85 -6.72 12.19
N GLU A 55 -14.26 -6.89 10.93
CA GLU A 55 -13.49 -7.59 9.90
C GLU A 55 -13.41 -6.73 8.63
N GLU A 56 -12.20 -6.52 8.10
CA GLU A 56 -11.97 -5.90 6.80
C GLU A 56 -12.15 -6.96 5.69
N PHE A 57 -12.84 -6.60 4.60
CA PHE A 57 -13.13 -7.52 3.48
C PHE A 57 -12.68 -6.93 2.13
N SER A 58 -12.56 -7.79 1.12
CA SER A 58 -11.85 -7.48 -0.12
C SER A 58 -12.49 -6.35 -0.93
N GLN A 59 -11.68 -5.33 -1.22
CA GLN A 59 -12.05 -4.21 -2.09
C GLN A 59 -11.57 -4.52 -3.52
N ILE A 60 -12.48 -4.82 -4.45
CA ILE A 60 -12.14 -5.33 -5.78
C ILE A 60 -12.18 -4.19 -6.79
N TYR A 61 -11.08 -3.97 -7.52
CA TYR A 61 -10.96 -2.92 -8.54
C TYR A 61 -10.56 -3.52 -9.90
N PRO A 62 -11.52 -4.03 -10.70
CA PRO A 62 -11.19 -4.73 -11.96
C PRO A 62 -10.57 -3.81 -13.03
N ASN A 63 -10.95 -2.53 -13.03
CA ASN A 63 -10.50 -1.49 -13.94
C ASN A 63 -10.44 -0.14 -13.20
N PRO A 64 -9.73 0.88 -13.71
CA PRO A 64 -9.79 2.24 -13.16
C PRO A 64 -11.23 2.76 -13.08
N GLY A 65 -11.62 3.32 -11.94
CA GLY A 65 -12.98 3.81 -11.68
C GLY A 65 -14.03 2.73 -11.41
N TRP A 66 -13.68 1.44 -11.48
CA TRP A 66 -14.58 0.33 -11.16
C TRP A 66 -14.32 -0.14 -9.73
N HIS A 67 -15.37 -0.32 -8.92
CA HIS A 67 -15.30 -0.82 -7.55
C HIS A 67 -16.38 -1.86 -7.30
N GLU A 68 -15.96 -3.03 -6.80
CA GLU A 68 -16.77 -4.23 -6.59
C GLU A 68 -16.48 -4.89 -5.24
N HIS A 69 -17.46 -5.62 -4.72
CA HIS A 69 -17.34 -6.50 -3.55
C HIS A 69 -17.92 -7.88 -3.86
N ASP A 70 -17.40 -8.94 -3.22
CA ASP A 70 -17.99 -10.28 -3.27
C ASP A 70 -19.21 -10.34 -2.31
N PRO A 71 -20.44 -10.62 -2.80
CA PRO A 71 -21.64 -10.62 -1.96
C PRO A 71 -21.65 -11.71 -0.88
N ASP A 72 -20.98 -12.84 -1.10
CA ASP A 72 -20.87 -13.92 -0.12
C ASP A 72 -19.75 -13.66 0.89
N GLU A 73 -18.68 -12.95 0.51
CA GLU A 73 -17.69 -12.42 1.46
C GLU A 73 -18.32 -11.41 2.43
N ILE A 74 -19.21 -10.53 1.93
CA ILE A 74 -19.98 -9.61 2.78
C ILE A 74 -20.79 -10.36 3.84
N VAL A 75 -21.61 -11.35 3.45
CA VAL A 75 -22.42 -12.15 4.39
C VAL A 75 -21.54 -12.87 5.42
N LYS A 76 -20.45 -13.49 4.96
CA LYS A 76 -19.53 -14.21 5.84
C LYS A 76 -18.82 -13.29 6.85
N SER A 77 -18.51 -12.05 6.48
CA SER A 77 -17.94 -11.06 7.40
C SER A 77 -18.95 -10.61 8.48
N VAL A 78 -20.25 -10.60 8.17
CA VAL A 78 -21.32 -10.38 9.16
C VAL A 78 -21.38 -11.53 10.15
N GLU A 79 -21.42 -12.79 9.68
CA GLU A 79 -21.42 -13.98 10.53
C GLU A 79 -20.18 -14.00 11.46
N THR A 80 -19.00 -13.79 10.89
CA THR A 80 -17.72 -13.78 11.64
C THR A 80 -17.68 -12.67 12.70
N CYS A 81 -18.22 -11.47 12.42
CA CYS A 81 -18.34 -10.41 13.41
C CYS A 81 -19.34 -10.73 14.52
N ILE A 82 -20.48 -11.36 14.20
CA ILE A 82 -21.46 -11.83 15.18
C ILE A 82 -20.84 -12.86 16.12
N GLU A 83 -20.18 -13.88 15.57
CA GLU A 83 -19.45 -14.90 16.34
C GLU A 83 -18.36 -14.27 17.23
N GLY A 84 -17.61 -13.29 16.72
CA GLY A 84 -16.53 -12.63 17.44
C GLY A 84 -17.03 -11.79 18.62
N ALA A 85 -18.01 -10.92 18.40
CA ALA A 85 -18.50 -10.03 19.46
C ALA A 85 -19.32 -10.79 20.52
N LEU A 86 -20.04 -11.85 20.14
CA LEU A 86 -20.71 -12.72 21.10
C LEU A 86 -19.73 -13.42 22.04
N GLN A 87 -18.62 -13.94 21.51
CA GLN A 87 -17.60 -14.56 22.36
C GLN A 87 -17.05 -13.59 23.40
N ASP A 88 -16.84 -12.32 23.06
CA ASP A 88 -16.34 -11.32 24.00
C ASP A 88 -17.44 -10.80 24.96
N PHE A 89 -18.71 -10.80 24.53
CA PHE A 89 -19.87 -10.49 25.37
C PHE A 89 -20.13 -11.59 26.42
N GLU A 90 -20.07 -12.87 26.03
CA GLU A 90 -20.20 -14.01 26.94
C GLU A 90 -18.99 -14.13 27.89
N LYS A 91 -17.76 -13.82 27.44
CA LYS A 91 -16.57 -13.72 28.30
C LYS A 91 -16.70 -12.63 29.37
N SER A 92 -17.35 -11.51 29.04
CA SER A 92 -17.68 -10.44 29.98
C SER A 92 -18.73 -10.86 31.03
N GLY A 93 -19.36 -12.03 30.87
CA GLY A 93 -20.28 -12.65 31.83
C GLY A 93 -21.76 -12.38 31.57
N HIS A 94 -22.08 -11.72 30.46
CA HIS A 94 -23.45 -11.55 29.98
C HIS A 94 -23.95 -12.82 29.28
N ARG A 95 -25.27 -12.89 29.08
CA ARG A 95 -25.94 -13.99 28.37
C ARG A 95 -26.48 -13.49 27.04
N LYS A 96 -26.33 -14.26 25.96
CA LYS A 96 -26.83 -13.85 24.64
C LYS A 96 -28.35 -13.62 24.62
N GLU A 97 -29.10 -14.33 25.45
CA GLU A 97 -30.56 -14.15 25.64
C GLU A 97 -30.95 -12.79 26.25
N SER A 98 -29.97 -12.01 26.72
CA SER A 98 -30.13 -10.61 27.14
C SER A 98 -30.18 -9.64 25.94
N ILE A 99 -29.74 -10.06 24.75
CA ILE A 99 -29.94 -9.34 23.47
C ILE A 99 -31.39 -9.53 23.04
N LYS A 100 -32.12 -8.44 22.77
CA LYS A 100 -33.57 -8.50 22.47
C LYS A 100 -33.91 -8.36 20.99
N ALA A 101 -33.04 -7.73 20.21
CA ALA A 101 -33.22 -7.49 18.78
C ALA A 101 -31.87 -7.30 18.07
N ILE A 102 -31.91 -7.39 16.75
CA ILE A 102 -30.79 -7.07 15.85
C ILE A 102 -31.22 -5.97 14.89
N GLY A 103 -30.42 -4.91 14.80
CA GLY A 103 -30.47 -3.90 13.74
C GLY A 103 -29.47 -4.17 12.63
N ILE A 104 -29.79 -3.75 11.41
CA ILE A 104 -28.91 -3.75 10.24
C ILE A 104 -28.72 -2.32 9.75
N THR A 105 -27.48 -1.98 9.39
CA THR A 105 -27.16 -0.79 8.62
C THR A 105 -26.00 -1.05 7.68
N ASP A 106 -26.04 -0.44 6.50
CA ASP A 106 -25.25 -0.85 5.36
C ASP A 106 -24.84 0.31 4.44
N GLN A 107 -23.75 0.10 3.69
CA GLN A 107 -23.33 1.00 2.62
C GLN A 107 -24.41 1.13 1.53
N ARG A 108 -25.05 2.29 1.50
CA ARG A 108 -26.14 2.61 0.57
C ARG A 108 -25.70 2.56 -0.90
N GLU A 109 -26.69 2.57 -1.79
CA GLU A 109 -26.61 2.47 -3.26
C GLU A 109 -25.95 1.20 -3.87
N THR A 110 -25.04 0.53 -3.15
CA THR A 110 -24.31 -0.66 -3.59
C THR A 110 -25.26 -1.78 -4.02
N THR A 111 -25.12 -2.26 -5.25
CA THR A 111 -26.14 -3.07 -5.94
C THR A 111 -25.74 -4.53 -6.07
N VAL A 112 -26.58 -5.44 -5.55
CA VAL A 112 -26.45 -6.89 -5.66
C VAL A 112 -27.56 -7.45 -6.56
N LEU A 113 -27.22 -8.41 -7.43
CA LEU A 113 -28.17 -9.16 -8.26
C LEU A 113 -28.01 -10.66 -8.01
N TRP A 114 -29.11 -11.37 -7.78
CA TRP A 114 -29.14 -12.83 -7.57
C TRP A 114 -30.28 -13.51 -8.32
N ASP A 115 -30.18 -14.83 -8.48
CA ASP A 115 -31.30 -15.65 -8.95
C ASP A 115 -32.17 -16.04 -7.74
N ALA A 116 -33.44 -15.63 -7.78
CA ALA A 116 -34.41 -15.86 -6.70
C ALA A 116 -34.72 -17.36 -6.48
N THR A 117 -34.40 -18.24 -7.43
CA THR A 117 -34.60 -19.69 -7.32
C THR A 117 -33.39 -20.43 -6.73
N THR A 118 -32.17 -19.94 -6.96
CA THR A 118 -30.94 -20.56 -6.45
C THR A 118 -30.44 -19.92 -5.15
N GLY A 119 -30.69 -18.62 -4.95
CA GLY A 119 -30.10 -17.81 -3.87
C GLY A 119 -28.65 -17.41 -4.11
N GLU A 120 -28.13 -17.62 -5.32
CA GLU A 120 -26.74 -17.32 -5.70
C GLU A 120 -26.63 -15.95 -6.39
N ALA A 121 -25.58 -15.20 -6.06
CA ALA A 121 -25.22 -13.99 -6.76
C ALA A 121 -24.91 -14.26 -8.25
N LEU A 122 -25.25 -13.31 -9.11
CA LEU A 122 -25.02 -13.39 -10.55
C LEU A 122 -23.75 -12.66 -11.00
N HIS A 123 -23.28 -11.73 -10.18
CA HIS A 123 -22.09 -10.92 -10.36
C HIS A 123 -21.61 -10.43 -8.98
N ASN A 124 -20.40 -9.88 -8.91
CA ASN A 124 -19.98 -9.07 -7.76
C ASN A 124 -20.95 -7.89 -7.56
N ALA A 125 -21.11 -7.45 -6.32
CA ALA A 125 -21.84 -6.23 -6.00
C ALA A 125 -21.12 -5.03 -6.63
N ILE A 126 -21.83 -4.13 -7.30
CA ILE A 126 -21.24 -2.87 -7.81
C ILE A 126 -21.41 -1.79 -6.74
N VAL A 127 -20.29 -1.27 -6.24
CA VAL A 127 -20.24 -0.38 -5.07
C VAL A 127 -20.68 1.03 -5.43
N TRP A 128 -21.26 1.78 -4.49
CA TRP A 128 -21.69 3.18 -4.68
C TRP A 128 -20.67 4.09 -5.36
N THR A 129 -19.37 3.89 -5.04
CA THR A 129 -18.21 4.64 -5.57
C THR A 129 -17.88 4.36 -7.04
N ASP A 130 -18.50 3.35 -7.66
CA ASP A 130 -18.20 2.94 -9.02
C ASP A 130 -18.66 3.98 -10.07
N THR A 131 -17.77 4.29 -11.02
CA THR A 131 -18.02 5.29 -12.07
C THR A 131 -18.20 4.67 -13.47
N ARG A 132 -18.26 3.34 -13.61
CA ARG A 132 -18.40 2.66 -14.93
C ARG A 132 -19.68 3.06 -15.67
N THR A 133 -20.69 3.47 -14.91
CA THR A 133 -22.00 3.85 -15.43
C THR A 133 -22.05 5.30 -15.94
N ALA A 134 -20.95 6.06 -15.93
CA ALA A 134 -20.94 7.49 -16.31
C ALA A 134 -21.46 7.76 -17.74
N ALA A 135 -21.15 6.88 -18.70
CA ALA A 135 -21.69 6.98 -20.05
C ALA A 135 -23.21 6.77 -20.09
N LEU A 136 -23.71 5.75 -19.37
CA LEU A 136 -25.14 5.47 -19.19
C LEU A 136 -25.85 6.60 -18.43
N ALA A 137 -25.22 7.22 -17.42
CA ALA A 137 -25.81 8.37 -16.72
C ALA A 137 -26.00 9.56 -17.66
N ARG A 138 -25.07 9.82 -18.59
CA ARG A 138 -25.23 10.84 -19.64
C ARG A 138 -26.29 10.47 -20.67
N GLU A 139 -26.36 9.20 -21.08
CA GLU A 139 -27.43 8.67 -21.94
C GLU A 139 -28.81 8.87 -21.31
N LEU A 140 -28.95 8.55 -20.01
CA LEU A 140 -30.20 8.71 -19.26
C LEU A 140 -30.59 10.19 -19.10
N LYS A 141 -29.62 11.10 -18.84
CA LYS A 141 -29.85 12.56 -18.82
C LYS A 141 -30.22 13.17 -20.18
N ALA A 142 -29.98 12.46 -21.28
CA ALA A 142 -30.32 12.93 -22.63
C ALA A 142 -31.72 12.46 -23.09
N ARG A 143 -32.46 11.75 -22.24
CA ARG A 143 -33.84 11.28 -22.53
C ARG A 143 -34.87 12.38 -22.22
N PRO A 144 -35.99 12.46 -22.95
CA PRO A 144 -37.15 13.25 -22.53
C PRO A 144 -37.60 12.86 -21.12
N ASP A 145 -38.14 13.83 -20.38
CA ASP A 145 -38.68 13.67 -19.01
C ASP A 145 -37.66 13.29 -17.92
N SER A 146 -36.35 13.25 -18.24
CA SER A 146 -35.29 12.94 -17.27
C SER A 146 -35.10 14.00 -16.17
N ASP A 147 -35.60 15.21 -16.42
CA ASP A 147 -35.63 16.37 -15.52
C ASP A 147 -36.59 16.18 -14.35
N LYS A 148 -37.77 15.58 -14.61
CA LYS A 148 -38.86 15.40 -13.64
C LYS A 148 -38.58 14.33 -12.58
N LEU A 149 -37.59 13.48 -12.81
CA LEU A 149 -37.30 12.33 -11.95
C LEU A 149 -36.85 12.76 -10.53
N GLN A 150 -36.21 13.92 -10.40
CA GLN A 150 -35.75 14.43 -9.11
C GLN A 150 -36.92 14.85 -8.21
N ASP A 151 -38.02 15.36 -8.77
CA ASP A 151 -39.23 15.69 -8.01
C ASP A 151 -39.93 14.43 -7.44
N ILE A 152 -39.77 13.29 -8.13
CA ILE A 152 -40.41 12.00 -7.78
C ILE A 152 -39.58 11.23 -6.75
N CYS A 153 -38.27 11.11 -6.96
CA CYS A 153 -37.38 10.26 -6.15
C CYS A 153 -36.35 11.01 -5.28
N GLY A 154 -36.29 12.34 -5.38
CA GLY A 154 -35.34 13.17 -4.62
C GLY A 154 -33.89 13.19 -5.12
N LEU A 155 -33.57 12.40 -6.15
CA LEU A 155 -32.19 12.20 -6.64
C LEU A 155 -32.01 12.66 -8.09
N PRO A 156 -30.87 13.29 -8.44
CA PRO A 156 -30.46 13.50 -9.82
C PRO A 156 -29.83 12.23 -10.41
N ILE A 157 -30.03 12.02 -11.71
CA ILE A 157 -29.35 10.96 -12.47
C ILE A 157 -27.82 11.16 -12.35
N SER A 158 -27.10 10.14 -11.88
CA SER A 158 -25.64 10.11 -11.81
C SER A 158 -25.15 8.66 -11.76
N THR A 159 -23.84 8.41 -11.59
CA THR A 159 -23.33 7.05 -11.38
C THR A 159 -23.69 6.47 -10.01
N TYR A 160 -24.11 7.34 -9.09
CA TYR A 160 -24.30 7.04 -7.68
C TYR A 160 -25.48 6.06 -7.44
N PRO A 161 -26.72 6.30 -7.94
CA PRO A 161 -27.88 5.47 -7.58
C PRO A 161 -27.91 4.09 -8.26
N SER A 162 -28.57 3.14 -7.60
CA SER A 162 -28.56 1.72 -7.95
C SER A 162 -29.13 1.39 -9.33
N VAL A 163 -30.08 2.18 -9.85
CA VAL A 163 -30.66 1.96 -11.20
C VAL A 163 -29.61 1.88 -12.31
N THR A 164 -28.59 2.74 -12.27
CA THR A 164 -27.56 2.73 -13.33
C THR A 164 -26.70 1.48 -13.27
N LYS A 165 -26.52 0.93 -12.06
CA LYS A 165 -25.77 -0.31 -11.81
C LYS A 165 -26.57 -1.54 -12.26
N LEU A 166 -27.88 -1.60 -11.96
CA LEU A 166 -28.80 -2.63 -12.48
C LEU A 166 -28.82 -2.66 -14.01
N LEU A 167 -29.07 -1.51 -14.65
CA LEU A 167 -29.12 -1.39 -16.11
C LEU A 167 -27.78 -1.76 -16.77
N TRP A 168 -26.65 -1.37 -16.16
CA TRP A 168 -25.34 -1.77 -16.65
C TRP A 168 -25.13 -3.29 -16.58
N LEU A 169 -25.57 -3.94 -15.49
CA LEU A 169 -25.47 -5.41 -15.34
C LEU A 169 -26.37 -6.15 -16.35
N LEU A 170 -27.60 -5.70 -16.60
CA LEU A 170 -28.49 -6.26 -17.63
C LEU A 170 -27.89 -6.16 -19.05
N ARG A 171 -27.28 -5.02 -19.38
CA ARG A 171 -26.54 -4.83 -20.64
C ARG A 171 -25.33 -5.77 -20.75
N ASN A 172 -24.45 -5.76 -19.75
CA ASN A 172 -23.08 -6.28 -19.89
C ASN A 172 -22.87 -7.72 -19.37
N VAL A 173 -23.73 -8.24 -18.48
CA VAL A 173 -23.51 -9.54 -17.82
C VAL A 173 -24.48 -10.59 -18.32
N GLU A 174 -23.98 -11.53 -19.12
CA GLU A 174 -24.75 -12.60 -19.74
C GLU A 174 -25.55 -13.45 -18.73
N LYS A 175 -24.95 -13.83 -17.58
CA LYS A 175 -25.63 -14.59 -16.51
C LYS A 175 -26.84 -13.81 -15.94
N VAL A 176 -26.72 -12.48 -15.81
CA VAL A 176 -27.82 -11.61 -15.34
C VAL A 176 -28.96 -11.59 -16.36
N ARG A 177 -28.64 -11.39 -17.64
CA ARG A 177 -29.65 -11.32 -18.70
C ARG A 177 -30.44 -12.63 -18.86
N GLN A 178 -29.77 -13.78 -18.75
CA GLN A 178 -30.43 -15.09 -18.82
C GLN A 178 -31.42 -15.34 -17.67
N VAL A 179 -31.09 -14.92 -16.45
CA VAL A 179 -31.97 -15.05 -15.28
C VAL A 179 -33.11 -14.01 -15.31
N TYR A 180 -32.87 -12.83 -15.87
CA TYR A 180 -33.88 -11.81 -16.14
C TYR A 180 -34.95 -12.28 -17.15
N GLU A 181 -34.56 -12.86 -18.30
CA GLU A 181 -35.54 -13.39 -19.26
C GLU A 181 -36.30 -14.62 -18.74
N ALA A 182 -35.74 -15.32 -17.75
CA ALA A 182 -36.44 -16.37 -17.02
C ALA A 182 -37.42 -15.86 -15.94
N GLY A 183 -37.53 -14.54 -15.72
CA GLY A 183 -38.40 -13.94 -14.69
C GLY A 183 -37.94 -14.21 -13.25
N ASN A 184 -36.67 -14.56 -13.05
CA ASN A 184 -36.11 -15.01 -11.77
C ASN A 184 -35.07 -14.04 -11.18
N LEU A 185 -34.78 -12.91 -11.85
CA LEU A 185 -33.81 -11.93 -11.36
C LEU A 185 -34.37 -11.19 -10.14
N ALA A 186 -33.63 -11.24 -9.03
CA ALA A 186 -33.83 -10.37 -7.88
C ALA A 186 -32.74 -9.28 -7.84
N PHE A 187 -33.15 -8.10 -7.39
CA PHE A 187 -32.30 -6.92 -7.18
C PHE A 187 -32.35 -6.51 -5.71
N GLY A 188 -31.26 -5.96 -5.17
CA GLY A 188 -31.27 -5.31 -3.87
C GLY A 188 -30.05 -4.45 -3.59
N THR A 189 -30.23 -3.54 -2.65
CA THR A 189 -29.16 -2.94 -1.85
C THR A 189 -28.59 -3.96 -0.84
N ILE A 190 -27.55 -3.58 -0.08
CA ILE A 190 -26.86 -4.51 0.82
C ILE A 190 -27.76 -4.97 1.96
N ASP A 191 -28.62 -4.10 2.50
CA ASP A 191 -29.69 -4.46 3.43
C ASP A 191 -30.53 -5.64 2.93
N ALA A 192 -31.13 -5.54 1.74
CA ALA A 192 -32.02 -6.53 1.19
C ALA A 192 -31.31 -7.86 0.94
N TRP A 193 -30.04 -7.81 0.51
CA TRP A 193 -29.19 -9.00 0.37
C TRP A 193 -28.87 -9.65 1.73
N LEU A 194 -28.48 -8.87 2.74
CA LEU A 194 -28.21 -9.37 4.09
C LEU A 194 -29.47 -9.96 4.72
N ILE A 195 -30.59 -9.22 4.71
CA ILE A 195 -31.87 -9.66 5.28
C ILE A 195 -32.31 -10.98 4.63
N TYR A 196 -32.25 -11.07 3.29
CA TYR A 196 -32.54 -12.31 2.56
C TYR A 196 -31.64 -13.47 3.01
N LYS A 197 -30.32 -13.28 3.01
CA LYS A 197 -29.34 -14.35 3.30
C LYS A 197 -29.40 -14.80 4.76
N LEU A 198 -29.47 -13.86 5.71
CA LEU A 198 -29.54 -14.14 7.15
C LEU A 198 -30.87 -14.81 7.56
N ASN A 199 -31.96 -14.58 6.83
CA ASN A 199 -33.22 -15.31 6.98
C ASN A 199 -33.21 -16.72 6.36
N GLY A 200 -32.12 -17.16 5.72
CA GLY A 200 -31.99 -18.48 5.09
C GLY A 200 -32.01 -18.49 3.56
N GLY A 201 -32.01 -17.32 2.91
CA GLY A 201 -32.10 -17.19 1.46
C GLY A 201 -33.37 -17.85 0.92
N LYS A 202 -33.24 -18.62 -0.18
CA LYS A 202 -34.35 -19.31 -0.86
C LYS A 202 -35.19 -20.28 -0.01
N GLU A 203 -34.74 -20.66 1.18
CA GLU A 203 -35.49 -21.52 2.09
C GLU A 203 -36.55 -20.75 2.90
N ASN A 204 -36.54 -19.41 2.81
CA ASN A 204 -37.47 -18.49 3.46
C ASN A 204 -37.92 -17.39 2.47
N THR A 205 -38.96 -16.64 2.79
CA THR A 205 -39.59 -15.65 1.88
C THR A 205 -39.34 -14.20 2.28
N VAL A 206 -38.47 -13.93 3.25
CA VAL A 206 -38.16 -12.56 3.70
C VAL A 206 -37.22 -11.89 2.69
N PHE A 207 -37.78 -10.97 1.90
CA PHE A 207 -37.06 -10.17 0.90
C PHE A 207 -37.61 -8.75 0.94
N VAL A 208 -37.06 -7.96 1.86
CA VAL A 208 -37.54 -6.62 2.23
C VAL A 208 -36.37 -5.62 2.29
N SER A 209 -36.69 -4.32 2.21
CA SER A 209 -35.75 -3.20 2.34
C SER A 209 -36.44 -2.05 3.06
N ASP A 210 -35.66 -1.19 3.73
CA ASP A 210 -36.19 -0.02 4.43
C ASP A 210 -36.37 1.19 3.48
N PRO A 211 -37.16 2.22 3.82
CA PRO A 211 -37.43 3.33 2.92
C PRO A 211 -36.21 4.24 2.77
N THR A 212 -35.28 4.25 3.75
CA THR A 212 -34.02 4.98 3.62
C THR A 212 -33.13 4.37 2.55
N ASN A 213 -32.96 3.04 2.50
CA ASN A 213 -32.27 2.35 1.41
C ASN A 213 -33.05 2.40 0.09
N ALA A 214 -34.35 2.12 0.09
CA ALA A 214 -35.17 2.14 -1.13
C ALA A 214 -35.17 3.51 -1.83
N SER A 215 -35.12 4.62 -1.07
CA SER A 215 -34.97 5.97 -1.64
C SER A 215 -33.70 6.16 -2.49
N ARG A 216 -32.65 5.36 -2.24
CA ARG A 216 -31.33 5.48 -2.90
C ARG A 216 -31.26 4.80 -4.26
N THR A 217 -32.32 4.11 -4.66
CA THR A 217 -32.35 3.29 -5.87
C THR A 217 -32.71 4.06 -7.14
N MET A 218 -33.42 5.20 -7.00
CA MET A 218 -34.26 5.87 -8.02
C MET A 218 -35.48 5.04 -8.50
N PHE A 219 -35.88 3.97 -7.82
CA PHE A 219 -37.15 3.29 -8.12
C PHE A 219 -38.31 3.72 -7.21
N MET A 220 -38.01 4.21 -6.00
CA MET A 220 -39.03 4.65 -5.05
C MET A 220 -39.48 6.10 -5.33
N ASP A 221 -40.79 6.34 -5.29
CA ASP A 221 -41.38 7.67 -5.13
C ASP A 221 -41.30 8.07 -3.65
N ILE A 222 -40.65 9.18 -3.33
CA ILE A 222 -40.37 9.57 -1.94
C ILE A 222 -41.59 10.15 -1.22
N HIS A 223 -42.69 10.47 -1.90
CA HIS A 223 -43.91 11.01 -1.28
C HIS A 223 -44.86 9.90 -0.83
N SER A 224 -44.81 8.75 -1.49
CA SER A 224 -45.67 7.58 -1.27
C SER A 224 -44.94 6.36 -0.68
N LEU A 225 -43.60 6.39 -0.64
CA LEU A 225 -42.70 5.32 -0.18
C LEU A 225 -42.93 3.97 -0.86
N LYS A 226 -43.23 4.02 -2.16
CA LYS A 226 -43.52 2.86 -3.01
C LYS A 226 -42.73 2.94 -4.30
N TYR A 227 -42.55 1.81 -4.98
CA TYR A 227 -42.00 1.81 -6.32
C TYR A 227 -42.90 2.59 -7.27
N SER A 228 -42.30 3.50 -8.02
CA SER A 228 -42.99 4.42 -8.91
C SER A 228 -43.10 3.82 -10.31
N GLU A 229 -44.32 3.59 -10.78
CA GLU A 229 -44.58 3.19 -12.16
C GLU A 229 -43.95 4.17 -13.18
N GLN A 230 -43.92 5.47 -12.87
CA GLN A 230 -43.31 6.48 -13.74
C GLN A 230 -41.78 6.31 -13.86
N MET A 231 -41.10 6.01 -12.75
CA MET A 231 -39.66 5.74 -12.75
C MET A 231 -39.37 4.41 -13.45
N LEU A 232 -40.18 3.37 -13.17
CA LEU A 232 -40.07 2.08 -13.84
C LEU A 232 -40.27 2.22 -15.36
N ASP A 233 -41.26 2.96 -15.83
CA ASP A 233 -41.47 3.22 -17.27
C ASP A 233 -40.32 4.01 -17.88
N PHE A 234 -39.84 5.08 -17.23
CA PHE A 234 -38.70 5.86 -17.74
C PHE A 234 -37.46 5.00 -17.94
N PHE A 235 -37.16 4.10 -17.01
CA PHE A 235 -36.00 3.20 -17.08
C PHE A 235 -36.23 1.92 -17.89
N SER A 236 -37.49 1.55 -18.22
CA SER A 236 -37.84 0.32 -18.94
C SER A 236 -37.71 0.43 -20.47
N TYR A 237 -36.75 1.20 -20.97
CA TYR A 237 -36.59 1.52 -22.40
C TYR A 237 -35.81 0.48 -23.22
N GLU A 238 -35.20 -0.48 -22.56
CA GLU A 238 -34.43 -1.60 -23.15
C GLU A 238 -34.76 -2.92 -22.46
N PHE A 239 -34.93 -2.89 -21.13
CA PHE A 239 -35.34 -4.02 -20.30
C PHE A 239 -36.59 -3.62 -19.52
N ASP A 240 -37.65 -4.42 -19.57
CA ASP A 240 -38.86 -4.25 -18.75
C ASP A 240 -38.53 -4.53 -17.29
N LEU A 241 -38.32 -3.47 -16.50
CA LEU A 241 -37.89 -3.60 -15.11
C LEU A 241 -38.99 -4.19 -14.21
N ARG A 242 -40.24 -4.27 -14.68
CA ARG A 242 -41.33 -4.95 -13.96
C ARG A 242 -41.13 -6.48 -13.89
N LYS A 243 -40.22 -7.04 -14.71
CA LYS A 243 -39.75 -8.44 -14.58
C LYS A 243 -38.74 -8.65 -13.44
N VAL A 244 -38.12 -7.59 -12.91
CA VAL A 244 -37.14 -7.67 -11.84
C VAL A 244 -37.86 -7.72 -10.50
N ARG A 245 -37.54 -8.72 -9.68
CA ARG A 245 -38.08 -8.83 -8.32
C ARG A 245 -37.36 -7.82 -7.43
N MET A 246 -38.09 -6.80 -6.99
CA MET A 246 -37.64 -5.80 -6.03
C MET A 246 -38.04 -6.23 -4.59
N PRO A 247 -37.30 -5.83 -3.55
CA PRO A 247 -37.68 -6.11 -2.16
C PRO A 247 -38.95 -5.35 -1.77
N GLU A 248 -39.79 -5.90 -0.91
CA GLU A 248 -40.91 -5.14 -0.33
C GLU A 248 -40.37 -4.01 0.56
N ILE A 249 -40.89 -2.79 0.37
CA ILE A 249 -40.49 -1.62 1.15
C ILE A 249 -41.29 -1.64 2.46
N VAL A 250 -40.58 -1.80 3.58
CA VAL A 250 -41.15 -1.91 4.93
C VAL A 250 -40.54 -0.83 5.84
N ARG A 251 -41.08 -0.61 7.04
CA ARG A 251 -40.64 0.47 7.94
C ARG A 251 -39.22 0.24 8.45
N SER A 252 -38.44 1.31 8.64
CA SER A 252 -37.07 1.24 9.21
C SER A 252 -37.00 0.63 10.61
N SER A 253 -38.11 0.66 11.36
CA SER A 253 -38.31 -0.09 12.61
C SER A 253 -39.61 -0.88 12.53
N ASP A 254 -39.52 -2.22 12.50
CA ASP A 254 -40.68 -3.13 12.51
C ASP A 254 -40.37 -4.43 13.24
N SER A 255 -41.26 -4.83 14.15
CA SER A 255 -41.10 -6.01 15.02
C SER A 255 -41.06 -7.38 14.32
N LYS A 256 -41.39 -7.46 13.02
CA LYS A 256 -41.61 -8.73 12.29
C LYS A 256 -41.15 -8.72 10.83
N ALA A 257 -41.20 -7.59 10.13
CA ALA A 257 -41.01 -7.53 8.69
C ALA A 257 -39.65 -8.07 8.21
N TYR A 258 -38.59 -7.85 9.00
CA TYR A 258 -37.24 -8.32 8.71
C TYR A 258 -36.94 -9.77 9.16
N GLY A 259 -37.92 -10.44 9.77
CA GLY A 259 -37.80 -11.85 10.18
C GLY A 259 -36.79 -12.11 11.30
N GLN A 260 -35.98 -13.16 11.13
CA GLN A 260 -35.06 -13.64 12.18
C GLN A 260 -33.86 -14.40 11.59
N MET A 261 -32.76 -14.42 12.33
CA MET A 261 -31.56 -15.18 11.97
C MET A 261 -31.85 -16.68 11.84
N ALA A 262 -31.63 -17.27 10.66
CA ALA A 262 -31.85 -18.70 10.41
C ALA A 262 -30.66 -19.60 10.77
N SER A 263 -29.45 -19.03 10.85
CA SER A 263 -28.16 -19.69 11.07
C SER A 263 -27.35 -18.99 12.18
N GLY A 264 -26.10 -19.44 12.40
CA GLY A 264 -25.14 -18.79 13.29
C GLY A 264 -25.45 -18.86 14.79
N SER A 265 -24.64 -18.20 15.59
CA SER A 265 -24.76 -18.19 17.06
C SER A 265 -26.02 -17.48 17.59
N LEU A 266 -26.61 -16.59 16.76
CA LEU A 266 -27.85 -15.85 17.00
C LEU A 266 -29.09 -16.48 16.34
N LYS A 267 -29.06 -17.76 15.94
CA LYS A 267 -30.24 -18.42 15.35
C LYS A 267 -31.51 -18.23 16.20
N GLY A 268 -32.58 -17.74 15.58
CA GLY A 268 -33.88 -17.45 16.20
C GLY A 268 -33.99 -16.07 16.87
N PHE A 269 -32.96 -15.21 16.80
CA PHE A 269 -33.05 -13.83 17.26
C PHE A 269 -33.68 -12.95 16.16
N PRO A 270 -34.62 -12.06 16.52
CA PRO A 270 -35.36 -11.26 15.54
C PRO A 270 -34.50 -10.11 15.00
N ILE A 271 -34.62 -9.89 13.70
CA ILE A 271 -34.14 -8.66 13.04
C ILE A 271 -35.33 -7.70 13.04
N THR A 272 -35.17 -6.46 13.51
CA THR A 272 -36.31 -5.55 13.68
C THR A 272 -36.02 -4.08 13.34
N GLY A 273 -34.79 -3.76 12.93
CA GLY A 273 -34.43 -2.42 12.47
C GLY A 273 -33.53 -2.48 11.24
N CYS A 274 -33.78 -1.62 10.27
CA CYS A 274 -32.93 -1.44 9.10
C CYS A 274 -32.88 0.05 8.71
N LEU A 275 -31.67 0.58 8.50
CA LEU A 275 -31.42 1.96 8.08
C LEU A 275 -30.11 2.00 7.27
N GLY A 276 -30.10 2.64 6.10
CA GLY A 276 -28.86 2.87 5.36
C GLY A 276 -27.86 3.75 6.15
N ASP A 277 -26.56 3.50 5.99
CA ASP A 277 -25.45 3.97 6.84
C ASP A 277 -25.50 5.43 7.34
N GLN A 278 -25.78 6.39 6.45
CA GLN A 278 -25.79 7.80 6.79
C GLN A 278 -27.09 8.24 7.47
N SER A 279 -28.22 7.59 7.17
CA SER A 279 -29.50 7.76 7.85
C SER A 279 -29.44 7.16 9.27
N ALA A 280 -28.82 5.98 9.42
CA ALA A 280 -28.50 5.41 10.73
C ALA A 280 -27.60 6.35 11.55
N ALA A 281 -26.57 6.97 10.95
CA ALA A 281 -25.74 7.95 11.66
C ALA A 281 -26.55 9.18 12.17
N LEU A 282 -27.57 9.63 11.44
CA LEU A 282 -28.48 10.70 11.91
C LEU A 282 -29.32 10.25 13.12
N VAL A 283 -29.86 9.04 13.09
CA VAL A 283 -30.58 8.43 14.22
C VAL A 283 -29.66 8.26 15.44
N GLY A 284 -28.43 7.76 15.26
CA GLY A 284 -27.45 7.59 16.34
C GLY A 284 -26.91 8.90 16.93
N GLN A 285 -26.95 9.99 16.16
CA GLN A 285 -26.73 11.36 16.64
C GLN A 285 -28.00 11.99 17.24
N LYS A 286 -29.11 11.26 17.28
CA LYS A 286 -30.43 11.71 17.78
C LYS A 286 -30.92 12.94 17.03
N GLY A 287 -30.78 12.93 15.70
CA GLY A 287 -31.25 14.00 14.83
C GLY A 287 -32.73 13.89 14.52
N PHE A 288 -33.57 13.85 15.56
CA PHE A 288 -35.02 13.57 15.44
C PHE A 288 -35.88 14.82 15.23
N GLU A 289 -35.38 16.00 15.62
CA GLU A 289 -36.09 17.28 15.51
C GLU A 289 -35.69 17.98 14.19
N PRO A 290 -36.62 18.56 13.41
CA PRO A 290 -36.30 19.33 12.21
C PRO A 290 -35.29 20.45 12.51
N GLY A 291 -34.30 20.64 11.64
CA GLY A 291 -33.13 21.47 11.91
C GLY A 291 -31.93 20.70 12.47
N SER A 292 -32.12 19.46 12.95
CA SER A 292 -31.00 18.61 13.38
C SER A 292 -30.10 18.20 12.22
N ALA A 293 -28.82 18.53 12.32
CA ALA A 293 -27.81 18.16 11.33
C ALA A 293 -26.74 17.23 11.91
N LYS A 294 -26.22 16.32 11.07
CA LYS A 294 -24.97 15.58 11.33
C LYS A 294 -24.01 15.64 10.16
N ASN A 295 -22.70 15.62 10.41
CA ASN A 295 -21.67 15.37 9.38
C ASN A 295 -20.72 14.22 9.78
N THR A 296 -20.63 13.21 8.92
CA THR A 296 -19.74 12.05 9.10
C THR A 296 -18.46 12.24 8.29
N TYR A 297 -17.32 12.42 8.96
CA TYR A 297 -16.02 12.71 8.33
C TYR A 297 -15.20 11.44 8.07
N GLY A 298 -15.50 10.75 6.97
CA GLY A 298 -14.80 9.56 6.50
C GLY A 298 -13.73 9.86 5.43
N THR A 299 -13.68 9.03 4.38
CA THR A 299 -12.86 9.29 3.18
C THR A 299 -13.38 10.52 2.43
N GLY A 300 -14.70 10.60 2.24
CA GLY A 300 -15.44 11.84 1.98
C GLY A 300 -16.16 12.33 3.24
N CYS A 301 -17.03 13.32 3.10
CA CYS A 301 -17.98 13.71 4.15
C CYS A 301 -19.42 13.51 3.68
N PHE A 302 -20.31 13.16 4.61
CA PHE A 302 -21.74 12.98 4.35
C PHE A 302 -22.56 13.73 5.40
N LEU A 303 -23.17 14.83 4.98
CA LEU A 303 -24.06 15.65 5.77
C LEU A 303 -25.49 15.19 5.57
N LEU A 304 -26.23 14.92 6.64
CA LEU A 304 -27.69 14.80 6.61
C LEU A 304 -28.30 15.84 7.54
N TYR A 305 -29.45 16.36 7.13
CA TYR A 305 -30.19 17.41 7.81
C TYR A 305 -31.68 17.06 7.83
N ASN A 306 -32.27 16.91 9.03
CA ASN A 306 -33.68 16.55 9.21
C ASN A 306 -34.61 17.71 8.80
N VAL A 307 -35.54 17.44 7.88
CA VAL A 307 -36.56 18.41 7.40
C VAL A 307 -37.99 18.08 7.88
N GLY A 308 -38.16 17.08 8.74
CA GLY A 308 -39.45 16.64 9.27
C GLY A 308 -40.23 15.72 8.33
N GLU A 309 -41.56 15.71 8.51
CA GLU A 309 -42.51 14.78 7.87
C GLU A 309 -42.76 15.02 6.36
N LYS A 310 -42.04 15.96 5.74
CA LYS A 310 -42.24 16.35 4.33
C LYS A 310 -40.91 16.39 3.59
N PRO A 311 -40.79 15.75 2.42
CA PRO A 311 -39.58 15.86 1.61
C PRO A 311 -39.42 17.30 1.08
N VAL A 312 -38.18 17.80 1.14
CA VAL A 312 -37.78 19.07 0.53
C VAL A 312 -36.96 18.72 -0.70
N ILE A 313 -37.52 18.94 -1.90
CA ILE A 313 -36.76 18.79 -3.15
C ILE A 313 -35.77 19.97 -3.24
N SER A 314 -34.49 19.66 -3.38
CA SER A 314 -33.45 20.68 -3.38
C SER A 314 -33.41 21.49 -4.67
N THR A 315 -33.33 22.81 -4.51
CA THR A 315 -33.01 23.75 -5.60
C THR A 315 -31.52 24.12 -5.65
N HIS A 316 -30.74 23.70 -4.63
CA HIS A 316 -29.32 24.01 -4.46
C HIS A 316 -28.40 22.78 -4.64
N GLY A 317 -28.88 21.73 -5.32
CA GLY A 317 -28.08 20.55 -5.68
C GLY A 317 -27.86 19.54 -4.54
N LEU A 318 -28.69 19.54 -3.50
CA LEU A 318 -28.71 18.48 -2.49
C LEU A 318 -29.59 17.31 -2.94
N LEU A 319 -29.48 16.19 -2.23
CA LEU A 319 -30.35 15.03 -2.39
C LEU A 319 -31.50 15.12 -1.39
N ALA A 320 -32.73 14.84 -1.82
CA ALA A 320 -33.84 14.59 -0.90
C ALA A 320 -33.94 13.08 -0.62
N THR A 321 -34.02 12.67 0.64
CA THR A 321 -33.94 11.27 1.05
C THR A 321 -34.84 10.99 2.25
N VAL A 322 -35.21 9.74 2.49
CA VAL A 322 -35.82 9.37 3.79
C VAL A 322 -34.74 9.31 4.86
N ALA A 323 -35.03 9.86 6.04
CA ALA A 323 -34.19 9.83 7.23
C ALA A 323 -34.46 8.60 8.10
N TYR A 324 -35.73 8.25 8.32
CA TYR A 324 -36.21 7.03 8.99
C TYR A 324 -37.75 6.94 8.91
N ASP A 325 -38.30 5.73 9.05
CA ASP A 325 -39.71 5.48 9.39
C ASP A 325 -39.80 4.50 10.57
N PHE A 326 -40.25 4.97 11.74
CA PHE A 326 -40.26 4.18 12.99
C PHE A 326 -41.66 3.81 13.49
N ASP A 327 -42.64 4.71 13.39
CA ASP A 327 -44.01 4.50 13.86
C ASP A 327 -45.05 4.50 12.73
N GLY A 328 -44.64 4.75 11.47
CA GLY A 328 -45.50 5.00 10.32
C GLY A 328 -45.52 6.45 9.86
N THR A 329 -44.84 7.35 10.57
CA THR A 329 -44.63 8.75 10.20
C THR A 329 -43.21 8.87 9.63
N PRO A 330 -43.05 8.87 8.30
CA PRO A 330 -41.72 8.96 7.71
C PRO A 330 -41.15 10.35 7.85
N VAL A 331 -39.91 10.42 8.32
CA VAL A 331 -39.13 11.66 8.43
C VAL A 331 -38.13 11.71 7.30
N TYR A 332 -37.94 12.89 6.72
CA TYR A 332 -37.07 13.12 5.57
C TYR A 332 -35.82 13.91 5.95
N ALA A 333 -34.80 13.80 5.11
CA ALA A 333 -33.60 14.60 5.19
C ALA A 333 -33.21 15.21 3.84
N LEU A 334 -32.55 16.36 3.90
CA LEU A 334 -31.63 16.81 2.87
C LEU A 334 -30.26 16.15 3.12
N GLU A 335 -29.59 15.72 2.05
CA GLU A 335 -28.26 15.15 2.09
C GLU A 335 -27.31 15.85 1.12
N GLY A 336 -26.09 16.12 1.58
CA GLY A 336 -24.99 16.61 0.75
C GLY A 336 -23.71 15.83 1.02
N SER A 337 -22.98 15.52 -0.04
CA SER A 337 -21.75 14.71 0.01
C SER A 337 -20.54 15.47 -0.51
N ILE A 338 -19.38 15.21 0.11
CA ILE A 338 -18.08 15.79 -0.27
C ILE A 338 -17.17 14.62 -0.65
N ALA A 339 -16.76 14.54 -1.92
CA ALA A 339 -15.93 13.45 -2.43
C ALA A 339 -14.56 13.34 -1.72
N VAL A 340 -13.97 14.47 -1.34
CA VAL A 340 -12.60 14.53 -0.83
C VAL A 340 -12.51 15.19 0.54
N ALA A 341 -12.42 14.35 1.57
CA ALA A 341 -12.16 14.76 2.95
C ALA A 341 -10.95 14.02 3.53
N GLY A 342 -11.14 12.86 4.16
CA GLY A 342 -10.05 11.99 4.61
C GLY A 342 -9.13 11.50 3.48
N SER A 343 -9.63 11.44 2.24
CA SER A 343 -8.80 11.22 1.04
C SER A 343 -7.85 12.40 0.75
N GLY A 344 -8.20 13.64 1.09
CA GLY A 344 -7.30 14.80 1.00
C GLY A 344 -6.12 14.70 1.97
N VAL A 345 -6.39 14.29 3.21
CA VAL A 345 -5.35 13.99 4.21
C VAL A 345 -4.47 12.82 3.76
N LYS A 346 -5.07 11.73 3.25
CA LYS A 346 -4.35 10.58 2.67
C LYS A 346 -3.50 10.97 1.45
N PHE A 347 -3.98 11.88 0.60
CA PHE A 347 -3.22 12.41 -0.54
C PHE A 347 -1.97 13.16 -0.08
N LEU A 348 -2.06 13.99 0.97
CA LEU A 348 -0.87 14.62 1.55
C LEU A 348 0.12 13.57 2.09
N MET A 349 -0.37 12.56 2.82
CA MET A 349 0.45 11.48 3.38
C MET A 349 1.17 10.66 2.31
N HIS A 350 0.45 10.16 1.30
CA HIS A 350 0.92 9.13 0.37
C HIS A 350 1.46 9.70 -0.95
N ASN A 351 0.81 10.72 -1.51
CA ASN A 351 1.17 11.27 -2.83
C ASN A 351 2.15 12.44 -2.70
N MET A 352 1.93 13.35 -1.74
CA MET A 352 2.82 14.50 -1.50
C MET A 352 3.95 14.22 -0.51
N GLY A 353 3.93 13.06 0.18
CA GLY A 353 4.96 12.67 1.13
C GLY A 353 5.07 13.61 2.34
N PHE A 354 3.93 14.10 2.85
CA PHE A 354 3.89 14.99 4.01
C PHE A 354 4.22 14.19 5.27
N GLU A 355 3.29 13.43 5.81
CA GLU A 355 3.50 12.72 7.08
C GLU A 355 3.02 11.26 7.03
N ALA A 356 3.55 10.43 7.92
CA ALA A 356 3.28 9.00 7.94
C ALA A 356 1.90 8.62 8.51
N THR A 357 1.24 9.52 9.25
CA THR A 357 -0.10 9.32 9.84
C THR A 357 -0.96 10.57 9.73
N SER A 358 -2.28 10.40 9.72
CA SER A 358 -3.25 11.50 9.67
C SER A 358 -3.17 12.42 10.90
N SER A 359 -2.80 11.89 12.07
CA SER A 359 -2.51 12.68 13.26
C SER A 359 -1.35 13.65 13.05
N LYS A 360 -0.27 13.20 12.39
CA LYS A 360 0.88 14.07 12.08
C LYS A 360 0.56 15.13 11.03
N VAL A 361 -0.39 14.88 10.12
CA VAL A 361 -0.91 15.95 9.23
C VAL A 361 -1.69 17.01 10.03
N THR A 362 -2.38 16.65 11.12
CA THR A 362 -2.98 17.63 12.03
C THR A 362 -1.91 18.41 12.78
N GLU A 363 -0.93 17.76 13.41
CA GLU A 363 0.18 18.44 14.10
C GLU A 363 0.97 19.39 13.16
N LEU A 364 1.11 19.02 11.88
CA LEU A 364 1.71 19.86 10.84
C LEU A 364 0.83 21.05 10.46
N ALA A 365 -0.49 20.90 10.43
CA ALA A 365 -1.45 22.00 10.22
C ALA A 365 -1.57 22.92 11.46
N GLU A 366 -1.21 22.42 12.64
CA GLU A 366 -1.11 23.16 13.92
C GLU A 366 0.26 23.87 14.08
N SER A 367 1.27 23.54 13.27
CA SER A 367 2.59 24.21 13.31
C SER A 367 2.60 25.61 12.67
N VAL A 368 1.47 26.05 12.12
CA VAL A 368 1.25 27.36 11.48
C VAL A 368 0.00 28.03 12.06
N PRO A 369 -0.04 29.37 12.16
CA PRO A 369 -1.19 30.07 12.75
C PRO A 369 -2.44 30.00 11.84
N ASP A 370 -2.26 30.02 10.52
CA ASP A 370 -3.32 30.06 9.51
C ASP A 370 -2.88 29.32 8.22
N ASN A 371 -3.57 29.53 7.10
CA ASN A 371 -3.29 28.91 5.80
C ASN A 371 -2.19 29.60 4.97
N GLY A 372 -1.53 30.66 5.46
CA GLY A 372 -0.50 31.42 4.73
C GLY A 372 -1.04 32.16 3.50
N GLY A 373 -2.37 32.34 3.43
CA GLY A 373 -3.09 32.86 2.27
C GLY A 373 -3.49 31.80 1.23
N LEU A 374 -3.04 30.55 1.39
CA LEU A 374 -3.25 29.44 0.45
C LEU A 374 -4.67 28.88 0.54
N VAL A 375 -5.25 28.54 -0.63
CA VAL A 375 -6.53 27.82 -0.73
C VAL A 375 -6.34 26.61 -1.63
N PHE A 376 -6.78 25.44 -1.17
CA PHE A 376 -6.69 24.18 -1.93
C PHE A 376 -8.08 23.65 -2.24
N VAL A 377 -8.56 23.82 -3.47
CA VAL A 377 -9.81 23.21 -3.90
C VAL A 377 -9.55 21.74 -4.19
N THR A 378 -10.07 20.84 -3.34
CA THR A 378 -9.73 19.41 -3.36
C THR A 378 -10.52 18.60 -4.39
N ALA A 379 -10.77 19.16 -5.57
CA ALA A 379 -11.61 18.60 -6.64
C ALA A 379 -10.96 17.42 -7.40
N PHE A 380 -10.45 16.39 -6.72
CA PHE A 380 -9.72 15.28 -7.38
C PHE A 380 -10.58 14.45 -8.35
N SER A 381 -11.90 14.47 -8.18
CA SER A 381 -12.89 13.80 -9.02
C SER A 381 -14.04 14.76 -9.36
N GLY A 382 -13.71 16.04 -9.60
CA GLY A 382 -14.67 17.14 -9.60
C GLY A 382 -15.13 17.54 -8.19
N LEU A 383 -16.20 18.33 -8.13
CA LEU A 383 -16.90 18.74 -6.90
C LEU A 383 -18.36 18.28 -6.96
N PHE A 384 -18.87 17.74 -5.85
CA PHE A 384 -20.28 17.36 -5.69
C PHE A 384 -21.08 18.56 -5.13
N ALA A 385 -22.16 18.32 -4.39
CA ALA A 385 -23.05 19.34 -3.86
C ALA A 385 -22.30 20.43 -3.03
N PRO A 386 -22.73 21.70 -3.09
CA PRO A 386 -23.75 22.26 -3.99
C PRO A 386 -23.23 22.55 -5.42
N TYR A 387 -21.95 22.30 -5.70
CA TYR A 387 -21.24 22.80 -6.88
C TYR A 387 -21.50 22.02 -8.18
N TRP A 388 -21.51 20.68 -8.11
CA TRP A 388 -21.68 19.76 -9.26
C TRP A 388 -20.80 20.07 -10.48
N VAL A 389 -19.52 20.33 -10.23
CA VAL A 389 -18.52 20.63 -11.27
C VAL A 389 -17.72 19.37 -11.59
N ASP A 390 -18.01 18.70 -12.71
CA ASP A 390 -17.30 17.49 -13.15
C ASP A 390 -16.07 17.78 -14.04
N ASP A 391 -15.87 19.03 -14.45
CA ASP A 391 -14.73 19.48 -15.28
C ASP A 391 -13.53 20.05 -14.50
N ALA A 392 -13.59 20.07 -13.16
CA ALA A 392 -12.55 20.62 -12.29
C ALA A 392 -11.54 19.56 -11.81
N GLN A 393 -10.31 20.01 -11.52
CA GLN A 393 -9.28 19.21 -10.85
C GLN A 393 -8.74 19.88 -9.57
N GLY A 394 -8.09 19.08 -8.72
CA GLY A 394 -7.54 19.53 -7.45
C GLY A 394 -6.48 20.64 -7.60
N THR A 395 -6.81 21.87 -7.17
CA THR A 395 -6.04 23.08 -7.51
C THR A 395 -5.65 23.89 -6.26
N MET A 396 -4.36 24.22 -6.14
CA MET A 396 -3.84 25.10 -5.07
C MET A 396 -3.59 26.52 -5.58
N PHE A 397 -4.19 27.51 -4.91
CA PHE A 397 -4.02 28.94 -5.17
C PHE A 397 -3.34 29.65 -3.99
N GLY A 398 -2.66 30.77 -4.23
CA GLY A 398 -2.08 31.61 -3.16
C GLY A 398 -0.71 31.19 -2.65
N ILE A 399 0.01 30.31 -3.37
CA ILE A 399 1.39 29.93 -3.03
C ILE A 399 2.34 31.14 -3.18
N THR A 400 3.19 31.38 -2.18
CA THR A 400 4.24 32.42 -2.17
C THR A 400 5.57 31.82 -1.67
N GLN A 401 6.65 32.60 -1.61
CA GLN A 401 7.91 32.16 -1.00
C GLN A 401 7.79 31.88 0.52
N HIS A 402 6.70 32.30 1.18
CA HIS A 402 6.41 32.06 2.59
C HIS A 402 5.54 30.81 2.83
N THR A 403 5.06 30.13 1.78
CA THR A 403 4.23 28.93 1.91
C THR A 403 5.05 27.76 2.45
N GLU A 404 4.48 27.03 3.41
CA GLU A 404 5.12 25.87 4.06
C GLU A 404 4.25 24.62 3.97
N ARG A 405 4.81 23.47 4.34
CA ARG A 405 4.07 22.20 4.46
C ARG A 405 2.90 22.32 5.45
N GLY A 406 3.07 23.09 6.52
CA GLY A 406 1.99 23.40 7.48
C GLY A 406 0.85 24.19 6.84
N HIS A 407 1.16 25.26 6.11
CA HIS A 407 0.17 26.08 5.38
C HIS A 407 -0.67 25.23 4.40
N ILE A 408 -0.04 24.29 3.68
CA ILE A 408 -0.74 23.35 2.78
C ILE A 408 -1.59 22.33 3.56
N ALA A 409 -1.09 21.77 4.66
CA ALA A 409 -1.85 20.85 5.52
C ALA A 409 -3.09 21.54 6.13
N ARG A 410 -2.91 22.80 6.56
CA ARG A 410 -3.96 23.66 7.10
C ARG A 410 -5.04 23.96 6.06
N ALA A 411 -4.66 24.42 4.87
CA ALA A 411 -5.60 24.65 3.77
C ALA A 411 -6.34 23.37 3.32
N THR A 412 -5.73 22.18 3.47
CA THR A 412 -6.37 20.89 3.17
C THR A 412 -7.46 20.53 4.17
N ILE A 413 -7.29 20.89 5.46
CA ILE A 413 -8.34 20.75 6.48
C ILE A 413 -9.44 21.79 6.25
N GLU A 414 -9.06 23.06 6.05
CA GLU A 414 -10.00 24.15 5.78
C GLU A 414 -10.87 23.91 4.53
N ALA A 415 -10.33 23.28 3.47
CA ALA A 415 -11.08 22.88 2.29
C ALA A 415 -12.30 22.00 2.61
N VAL A 416 -12.18 21.09 3.57
CA VAL A 416 -13.30 20.24 4.02
C VAL A 416 -14.33 21.06 4.79
N CYS A 417 -13.86 22.01 5.61
CA CYS A 417 -14.72 22.90 6.37
C CYS A 417 -15.48 23.91 5.51
N PHE A 418 -14.86 24.43 4.44
CA PHE A 418 -15.52 25.28 3.45
C PHE A 418 -16.58 24.53 2.64
N GLN A 419 -16.28 23.31 2.16
CA GLN A 419 -17.27 22.47 1.47
C GLN A 419 -18.42 22.09 2.41
N THR A 420 -18.13 21.80 3.69
CA THR A 420 -19.15 21.54 4.72
C THR A 420 -20.04 22.77 4.93
N LYS A 421 -19.47 23.98 5.03
CA LYS A 421 -20.24 25.23 5.12
C LYS A 421 -21.13 25.45 3.90
N ALA A 422 -20.61 25.24 2.69
CA ALA A 422 -21.37 25.43 1.45
C ALA A 422 -22.57 24.48 1.33
N ILE A 423 -22.44 23.24 1.81
CA ILE A 423 -23.57 22.29 1.86
C ILE A 423 -24.59 22.71 2.92
N LEU A 424 -24.15 23.17 4.10
CA LEU A 424 -25.06 23.66 5.15
C LEU A 424 -25.83 24.91 4.70
N ASP A 425 -25.17 25.81 3.95
CA ASP A 425 -25.80 27.01 3.39
C ASP A 425 -26.83 26.67 2.30
N ALA A 426 -26.64 25.56 1.57
CA ALA A 426 -27.66 25.01 0.68
C ALA A 426 -28.81 24.38 1.48
N MET A 427 -28.51 23.66 2.57
CA MET A 427 -29.52 23.01 3.42
C MET A 427 -30.44 24.02 4.09
N GLU A 428 -29.88 25.10 4.65
CA GLU A 428 -30.65 26.19 5.29
C GLU A 428 -31.54 26.94 4.28
N LYS A 429 -31.07 27.14 3.04
CA LYS A 429 -31.85 27.77 1.97
C LYS A 429 -33.02 26.91 1.49
N ASP A 430 -32.79 25.62 1.25
CA ASP A 430 -33.85 24.71 0.82
C ASP A 430 -34.84 24.41 1.96
N SER A 431 -34.35 24.18 3.19
CA SER A 431 -35.20 23.86 4.36
C SER A 431 -35.94 25.07 4.94
N ARG A 432 -35.38 26.28 4.78
CA ARG A 432 -35.78 27.54 5.43
C ARG A 432 -35.69 27.53 6.96
N HIS A 433 -34.88 26.63 7.52
CA HIS A 433 -34.64 26.50 8.96
C HIS A 433 -33.13 26.65 9.25
N ALA A 434 -32.77 27.59 10.13
CA ALA A 434 -31.38 27.81 10.52
C ALA A 434 -30.83 26.63 11.33
N LEU A 435 -29.55 26.26 11.13
CA LEU A 435 -28.88 25.34 12.05
C LEU A 435 -28.64 26.03 13.40
N THR A 436 -28.89 25.29 14.49
CA THR A 436 -28.51 25.68 15.85
C THR A 436 -27.21 25.02 16.31
N GLU A 437 -26.97 23.76 15.92
CA GLU A 437 -25.79 22.95 16.23
C GLU A 437 -25.49 21.97 15.09
N LEU A 438 -24.22 21.54 14.95
CA LEU A 438 -23.85 20.44 14.05
C LEU A 438 -23.20 19.30 14.83
N LYS A 439 -23.81 18.11 14.76
CA LYS A 439 -23.27 16.89 15.37
C LYS A 439 -22.27 16.22 14.42
N VAL A 440 -21.19 15.66 14.93
CA VAL A 440 -20.08 15.18 14.09
C VAL A 440 -19.51 13.85 14.53
N ASP A 441 -19.14 13.01 13.57
CA ASP A 441 -18.50 11.71 13.79
C ASP A 441 -17.52 11.34 12.65
N GLY A 442 -17.08 10.09 12.59
CA GLY A 442 -16.08 9.63 11.62
C GLY A 442 -14.64 10.02 11.95
N GLY A 443 -13.70 9.48 11.16
CA GLY A 443 -12.27 9.50 11.42
C GLY A 443 -11.61 10.88 11.48
N MET A 444 -12.07 11.89 10.72
CA MET A 444 -11.45 13.23 10.80
C MET A 444 -11.91 14.05 12.00
N SER A 445 -13.08 13.75 12.59
CA SER A 445 -13.59 14.44 13.79
C SER A 445 -12.65 14.34 15.00
N ASN A 446 -11.68 13.41 14.97
CA ASN A 446 -10.57 13.33 15.92
C ASN A 446 -9.72 14.61 15.98
N SER A 447 -9.52 15.29 14.85
CA SER A 447 -8.70 16.50 14.75
C SER A 447 -9.41 17.67 15.45
N ALA A 448 -8.88 18.09 16.60
CA ALA A 448 -9.41 19.23 17.36
C ALA A 448 -9.34 20.53 16.55
N LEU A 449 -8.26 20.72 15.78
CA LEU A 449 -8.14 21.79 14.80
C LEU A 449 -9.28 21.76 13.77
N CYS A 450 -9.55 20.60 13.13
CA CYS A 450 -10.63 20.50 12.15
C CYS A 450 -12.00 20.87 12.73
N MET A 451 -12.33 20.41 13.94
CA MET A 451 -13.60 20.71 14.59
C MET A 451 -13.71 22.17 15.06
N GLN A 452 -12.61 22.80 15.49
CA GLN A 452 -12.57 24.23 15.80
C GLN A 452 -12.73 25.08 14.53
N THR A 453 -11.94 24.80 13.49
CA THR A 453 -12.03 25.45 12.17
C THR A 453 -13.43 25.29 11.57
N GLN A 454 -14.09 24.15 11.79
CA GLN A 454 -15.48 23.98 11.40
C GLN A 454 -16.38 24.95 12.16
N ALA A 455 -16.36 24.95 13.50
CA ALA A 455 -17.17 25.85 14.34
C ALA A 455 -16.97 27.33 13.96
N ASP A 456 -15.72 27.72 13.73
CA ASP A 456 -15.32 29.07 13.32
C ASP A 456 -15.93 29.48 11.97
N LEU A 457 -16.05 28.54 11.02
CA LEU A 457 -16.58 28.80 9.67
C LEU A 457 -18.10 28.62 9.54
N VAL A 458 -18.74 27.78 10.35
CA VAL A 458 -20.22 27.67 10.41
C VAL A 458 -20.85 28.63 11.41
N THR A 459 -20.05 29.19 12.34
CA THR A 459 -20.48 30.14 13.38
C THR A 459 -21.56 29.60 14.35
N ILE A 460 -21.64 28.28 14.48
CA ILE A 460 -22.48 27.51 15.40
C ILE A 460 -21.65 26.45 16.15
N PRO A 461 -22.09 25.92 17.29
CA PRO A 461 -21.38 24.89 18.05
C PRO A 461 -21.26 23.57 17.29
N ILE A 462 -20.09 22.93 17.41
CA ILE A 462 -19.84 21.58 16.88
C ILE A 462 -19.81 20.57 18.03
N ILE A 463 -20.69 19.56 17.98
CA ILE A 463 -20.86 18.56 19.05
C ILE A 463 -20.33 17.20 18.59
N ARG A 464 -19.26 16.73 19.24
CA ARG A 464 -18.61 15.44 18.96
C ARG A 464 -18.82 14.47 20.12
N PRO A 465 -19.53 13.33 19.93
CA PRO A 465 -19.72 12.35 20.97
C PRO A 465 -18.45 11.57 21.31
N LYS A 466 -18.43 10.95 22.48
CA LYS A 466 -17.33 10.09 22.94
C LYS A 466 -17.37 8.72 22.25
N MET A 467 -18.55 8.12 22.20
CA MET A 467 -18.85 6.92 21.41
C MET A 467 -19.12 7.35 19.97
N ARG A 468 -18.43 6.75 19.00
CA ARG A 468 -18.32 7.24 17.61
C ARG A 468 -18.92 6.33 16.56
N GLU A 469 -19.38 5.15 16.95
CA GLU A 469 -20.04 4.17 16.10
C GLU A 469 -21.53 4.55 15.97
N THR A 470 -21.80 5.79 15.57
CA THR A 470 -23.14 6.41 15.52
C THR A 470 -24.03 5.73 14.48
N THR A 471 -23.47 5.29 13.35
CA THR A 471 -24.13 4.41 12.36
C THR A 471 -24.73 3.16 13.04
N ALA A 472 -23.89 2.35 13.69
CA ALA A 472 -24.35 1.17 14.42
C ALA A 472 -25.32 1.49 15.57
N LEU A 473 -25.12 2.58 16.30
CA LEU A 473 -26.08 3.00 17.34
C LEU A 473 -27.45 3.35 16.73
N GLY A 474 -27.51 3.91 15.52
CA GLY A 474 -28.76 4.19 14.82
C GLY A 474 -29.57 2.94 14.49
N ALA A 475 -28.90 1.90 13.97
CA ALA A 475 -29.53 0.61 13.71
C ALA A 475 -29.98 -0.09 15.01
N ALA A 476 -29.16 -0.01 16.08
CA ALA A 476 -29.55 -0.49 17.40
C ALA A 476 -30.77 0.25 17.95
N ILE A 477 -30.85 1.58 17.79
CA ILE A 477 -32.02 2.39 18.17
C ILE A 477 -33.26 1.93 17.40
N ALA A 478 -33.20 1.81 16.06
CA ALA A 478 -34.32 1.34 15.25
C ALA A 478 -34.82 -0.04 15.70
N ALA A 479 -33.93 -1.01 15.85
CA ALA A 479 -34.29 -2.35 16.28
C ALA A 479 -34.83 -2.40 17.71
N GLY A 480 -34.24 -1.61 18.62
CA GLY A 480 -34.68 -1.50 20.01
C GLY A 480 -36.03 -0.79 20.17
N PHE A 481 -36.34 0.18 19.31
CA PHE A 481 -37.64 0.87 19.28
C PHE A 481 -38.75 -0.09 18.88
N ALA A 482 -38.53 -0.87 17.81
CA ALA A 482 -39.45 -1.90 17.31
C ALA A 482 -39.85 -2.97 18.35
N VAL A 483 -39.02 -3.21 19.37
CA VAL A 483 -39.28 -4.18 20.46
C VAL A 483 -39.43 -3.54 21.85
N GLY A 484 -39.51 -2.21 21.93
CA GLY A 484 -39.78 -1.47 23.18
C GLY A 484 -38.62 -1.42 24.19
N VAL A 485 -37.37 -1.63 23.76
CA VAL A 485 -36.17 -1.36 24.60
C VAL A 485 -36.09 0.13 24.94
N TRP A 486 -36.38 1.00 23.96
CA TRP A 486 -36.72 2.41 24.17
C TRP A 486 -38.17 2.62 23.71
N LYS A 487 -38.96 3.39 24.47
CA LYS A 487 -40.41 3.52 24.24
C LYS A 487 -40.81 4.72 23.39
N ASP A 488 -39.99 5.75 23.41
CA ASP A 488 -40.25 7.07 22.83
C ASP A 488 -38.92 7.81 22.57
N PHE A 489 -38.99 8.96 21.91
CA PHE A 489 -37.82 9.78 21.61
C PHE A 489 -37.25 10.53 22.84
N GLU A 490 -37.98 10.62 23.97
CA GLU A 490 -37.48 11.24 25.21
C GLU A 490 -36.52 10.31 25.95
N GLU A 491 -36.83 9.01 26.07
CA GLU A 491 -35.88 8.00 26.58
C GLU A 491 -34.57 8.01 25.77
N LEU A 492 -34.65 8.29 24.46
CA LEU A 492 -33.47 8.39 23.59
C LEU A 492 -32.60 9.64 23.85
N LYS A 493 -33.15 10.75 24.38
CA LYS A 493 -32.34 11.98 24.62
C LYS A 493 -31.16 11.72 25.57
N GLY A 494 -31.33 10.84 26.57
CA GLY A 494 -30.27 10.44 27.50
C GLY A 494 -29.17 9.53 26.93
N VAL A 495 -29.42 8.86 25.80
CA VAL A 495 -28.51 7.89 25.17
C VAL A 495 -27.26 8.57 24.59
N ASN A 496 -26.07 7.96 24.71
CA ASN A 496 -24.78 8.48 24.19
C ASN A 496 -24.48 9.96 24.60
N THR A 497 -24.71 10.30 25.86
CA THR A 497 -24.48 11.66 26.43
C THR A 497 -23.16 11.82 27.18
N LYS A 498 -22.47 10.71 27.51
CA LYS A 498 -21.32 10.72 28.43
C LYS A 498 -20.03 11.23 27.74
N GLY A 499 -19.50 12.37 28.19
CA GLY A 499 -18.15 12.84 27.83
C GLY A 499 -18.01 13.41 26.42
N GLN A 500 -19.07 14.01 25.89
CA GLN A 500 -19.05 14.71 24.60
C GLN A 500 -18.07 15.91 24.62
N SER A 501 -17.53 16.27 23.45
CA SER A 501 -16.74 17.50 23.24
C SER A 501 -17.57 18.52 22.48
N ILE A 502 -17.67 19.75 22.98
CA ILE A 502 -18.29 20.89 22.28
C ILE A 502 -17.18 21.85 21.83
N PHE A 503 -17.22 22.28 20.58
CA PHE A 503 -16.33 23.31 20.03
C PHE A 503 -17.15 24.55 19.71
N GLU A 504 -16.98 25.60 20.51
CA GLU A 504 -17.60 26.91 20.29
C GLU A 504 -16.85 27.72 19.23
N PRO A 505 -17.53 28.51 18.39
CA PRO A 505 -16.89 29.47 17.49
C PRO A 505 -16.04 30.50 18.23
N LYS A 506 -14.82 30.76 17.73
CA LYS A 506 -13.84 31.71 18.30
C LYS A 506 -13.34 32.72 17.28
N MET A 507 -13.48 32.43 15.99
CA MET A 507 -13.16 33.37 14.90
C MET A 507 -14.22 34.48 14.77
N ASP A 508 -13.80 35.69 14.38
CA ASP A 508 -14.74 36.77 14.05
C ASP A 508 -15.53 36.47 12.76
N ARG A 509 -16.80 36.86 12.73
CA ARG A 509 -17.71 36.61 11.60
C ARG A 509 -17.24 37.26 10.30
N LYS A 510 -16.58 38.41 10.33
CA LYS A 510 -16.05 39.08 9.13
C LYS A 510 -14.80 38.37 8.61
N GLN A 511 -13.98 37.79 9.49
CA GLN A 511 -12.86 36.94 9.11
C GLN A 511 -13.35 35.64 8.43
N ALA A 512 -14.31 34.95 9.02
CA ALA A 512 -14.92 33.75 8.43
C ALA A 512 -15.54 34.03 7.05
N ALA A 513 -16.32 35.11 6.92
CA ALA A 513 -16.89 35.55 5.64
C ALA A 513 -15.83 35.90 4.58
N SER A 514 -14.70 36.51 4.99
CA SER A 514 -13.57 36.81 4.10
C SER A 514 -12.89 35.54 3.59
N MET A 515 -12.72 34.53 4.45
CA MET A 515 -12.19 33.21 4.07
C MET A 515 -13.14 32.49 3.10
N LEU A 516 -14.45 32.48 3.38
CA LEU A 516 -15.47 31.90 2.49
C LEU A 516 -15.52 32.59 1.12
N LYS A 517 -15.42 33.93 1.06
CA LYS A 517 -15.36 34.68 -0.21
C LYS A 517 -14.09 34.37 -1.02
N ARG A 518 -12.96 34.07 -0.36
CA ARG A 518 -11.74 33.60 -1.02
C ARG A 518 -11.86 32.17 -1.52
N TRP A 519 -12.49 31.27 -0.75
CA TRP A 519 -12.82 29.92 -1.18
C TRP A 519 -13.73 29.92 -2.43
N GLY A 520 -14.82 30.68 -2.42
CA GLY A 520 -15.73 30.78 -3.57
C GLY A 520 -15.02 31.25 -4.86
N ARG A 521 -14.14 32.26 -4.76
CA ARG A 521 -13.27 32.65 -5.88
C ARG A 521 -12.39 31.51 -6.36
N ALA A 522 -11.76 30.77 -5.47
CA ALA A 522 -10.89 29.64 -5.84
C ALA A 522 -11.66 28.52 -6.56
N VAL A 523 -12.90 28.22 -6.13
CA VAL A 523 -13.78 27.25 -6.79
C VAL A 523 -14.21 27.71 -8.17
N ASN A 524 -14.63 28.98 -8.34
CA ASN A 524 -14.95 29.50 -9.68
C ASN A 524 -13.72 29.51 -10.61
N MET A 525 -12.51 29.69 -10.08
CA MET A 525 -11.26 29.66 -10.86
C MET A 525 -10.75 28.27 -11.26
N CYS A 526 -11.40 27.16 -10.84
CA CYS A 526 -11.01 25.80 -11.26
C CYS A 526 -12.05 25.06 -12.12
N LYS A 527 -13.17 25.72 -12.46
CA LYS A 527 -14.15 25.26 -13.47
C LYS A 527 -13.51 25.29 -14.88
N GLY A 528 -14.04 24.50 -15.81
CA GLY A 528 -13.62 24.47 -17.22
C GLY A 528 -12.26 23.81 -17.49
N TRP A 529 -11.58 23.26 -16.48
CA TRP A 529 -10.21 22.77 -16.58
C TRP A 529 -10.06 21.54 -17.50
N LEU A 530 -11.10 20.69 -17.58
CA LEU A 530 -11.14 19.49 -18.44
C LEU A 530 -11.88 19.70 -19.77
N ALA A 531 -12.21 20.93 -20.16
CA ALA A 531 -12.86 21.20 -21.44
C ALA A 531 -11.90 20.92 -22.62
N GLU A 532 -12.31 20.05 -23.54
CA GLU A 532 -11.60 19.86 -24.81
C GLU A 532 -11.88 21.04 -25.76
N TYR A 533 -10.88 21.90 -25.96
CA TYR A 533 -10.93 22.98 -26.95
C TYR A 533 -10.90 22.38 -28.36
N GLY A 534 -12.05 22.35 -29.03
CA GLY A 534 -12.14 22.02 -30.46
C GLY A 534 -11.62 23.16 -31.34
N ASP A 535 -11.03 22.81 -32.50
CA ASP A 535 -10.31 23.72 -33.41
C ASP A 535 -11.13 24.91 -33.98
N ASP A 536 -12.44 24.99 -33.74
CA ASP A 536 -13.34 26.06 -34.22
C ASP A 536 -13.59 27.20 -33.19
N ALA A 537 -13.04 27.11 -31.97
CA ALA A 537 -13.20 28.14 -30.94
C ALA A 537 -12.33 29.39 -31.22
N THR A 538 -12.95 30.50 -31.63
CA THR A 538 -12.26 31.79 -31.79
C THR A 538 -12.18 32.55 -30.45
N PRO A 539 -11.03 33.14 -30.08
CA PRO A 539 -10.84 33.76 -28.75
C PRO A 539 -11.83 34.88 -28.38
N ASP A 540 -12.43 35.54 -29.37
CA ASP A 540 -13.42 36.61 -29.14
C ASP A 540 -14.80 36.06 -28.71
N ALA A 541 -15.15 34.84 -29.11
CA ALA A 541 -16.40 34.19 -28.69
C ALA A 541 -16.36 33.78 -27.21
N GLU A 542 -15.22 33.29 -26.74
CA GLU A 542 -15.00 32.92 -25.33
C GLU A 542 -15.00 34.15 -24.42
N ARG A 543 -14.35 35.24 -24.86
CA ARG A 543 -14.42 36.53 -24.17
C ARG A 543 -15.86 37.02 -24.03
N GLN A 544 -16.67 36.95 -25.09
CA GLN A 544 -18.07 37.37 -25.03
C GLN A 544 -18.94 36.52 -24.10
N ARG A 545 -18.65 35.22 -23.95
CA ARG A 545 -19.31 34.36 -22.94
C ARG A 545 -18.89 34.71 -21.51
N ALA A 546 -17.58 34.80 -21.24
CA ALA A 546 -17.07 35.18 -19.93
C ALA A 546 -17.59 36.56 -19.48
N ASP A 547 -17.67 37.52 -20.41
CA ASP A 547 -18.25 38.84 -20.20
C ASP A 547 -19.77 38.85 -19.98
N GLN A 548 -20.49 37.79 -20.37
CA GLN A 548 -21.92 37.63 -20.10
C GLN A 548 -22.15 36.94 -18.76
N GLU A 549 -21.45 35.84 -18.48
CA GLU A 549 -21.54 35.10 -17.21
C GLU A 549 -21.09 35.96 -16.04
N SER A 550 -19.97 36.70 -16.17
CA SER A 550 -19.52 37.65 -15.15
C SER A 550 -20.50 38.80 -14.90
N LYS A 551 -21.35 39.17 -15.88
CA LYS A 551 -22.38 40.21 -15.70
C LYS A 551 -23.65 39.63 -15.07
N ALA A 552 -23.96 38.35 -15.31
CA ALA A 552 -25.01 37.63 -14.61
C ALA A 552 -24.67 37.45 -13.11
N GLU A 553 -23.48 36.91 -12.78
CA GLU A 553 -23.04 36.73 -11.39
C GLU A 553 -22.98 38.07 -10.63
N MET A 554 -22.52 39.17 -11.25
CA MET A 554 -22.54 40.49 -10.59
C MET A 554 -23.96 41.04 -10.38
N SER A 555 -24.86 40.89 -11.37
CA SER A 555 -26.27 41.34 -11.25
C SER A 555 -27.03 40.62 -10.13
N GLU A 556 -26.69 39.36 -9.86
CA GLU A 556 -27.26 38.56 -8.77
C GLU A 556 -26.60 38.88 -7.41
N MET A 557 -25.31 39.21 -7.40
CA MET A 557 -24.58 39.63 -6.20
C MET A 557 -24.87 41.09 -5.77
N GLU A 558 -25.27 41.97 -6.69
CA GLU A 558 -25.75 43.33 -6.36
C GLU A 558 -27.16 43.28 -5.74
N LYS A 559 -28.09 42.50 -6.32
CA LYS A 559 -29.45 42.30 -5.76
C LYS A 559 -29.43 41.77 -4.32
N THR A 560 -28.48 40.89 -4.00
CA THR A 560 -28.32 40.35 -2.64
C THR A 560 -27.65 41.32 -1.65
N CYS A 561 -27.34 42.56 -2.05
CA CYS A 561 -26.92 43.65 -1.16
C CYS A 561 -27.99 44.74 -0.96
N ASP A 562 -29.00 44.85 -1.84
CA ASP A 562 -30.05 45.88 -1.73
C ASP A 562 -31.21 45.48 -0.79
N ASP A 563 -31.45 44.18 -0.56
CA ASP A 563 -32.61 43.68 0.24
C ASP A 563 -32.47 43.82 1.78
N GLU A 564 -31.30 44.20 2.33
CA GLU A 564 -31.13 44.45 3.78
C GLU A 564 -31.37 45.94 4.19
N GLY A 565 -32.25 46.65 3.47
CA GLY A 565 -32.40 48.11 3.59
C GLY A 565 -33.78 48.64 4.04
N GLY A 566 -34.12 48.58 5.35
CA GLY A 566 -35.29 49.35 5.83
C GLY A 566 -35.59 49.32 7.35
N GLY A 567 -35.85 50.50 7.94
CA GLY A 567 -36.69 50.59 9.15
C GLY A 567 -36.15 51.24 10.45
N ALA A 568 -35.61 52.46 10.37
CA ALA A 568 -35.69 53.58 11.35
C ALA A 568 -35.54 53.42 12.91
N ASP A 569 -35.12 54.52 13.53
CA ASP A 569 -35.32 54.95 14.93
C ASP A 569 -34.75 54.12 16.11
N PHE A 570 -33.61 54.59 16.66
CA PHE A 570 -33.65 55.31 17.95
C PHE A 570 -32.42 56.23 18.18
N VAL A 571 -32.58 57.22 19.06
CA VAL A 571 -31.61 58.28 19.40
C VAL A 571 -30.99 57.94 20.78
N THR A 572 -29.73 58.21 21.16
CA THR A 572 -29.16 59.55 21.47
C THR A 572 -27.68 59.46 21.93
N ALA A 573 -26.88 60.50 21.63
CA ALA A 573 -25.69 61.02 22.34
C ALA A 573 -24.52 60.10 22.80
N LEU A 574 -23.31 60.43 22.32
CA LEU A 574 -22.35 61.24 23.09
C LEU A 574 -21.42 62.04 22.15
N GLU A 575 -20.53 62.89 22.69
CA GLU A 575 -19.98 64.08 22.00
C GLU A 575 -18.56 63.92 21.38
N LEU A 576 -18.21 64.88 20.50
CA LEU A 576 -16.92 65.03 19.81
C LEU A 576 -15.86 65.72 20.71
N PRO A 577 -14.56 65.73 20.33
CA PRO A 577 -14.08 66.88 19.55
C PRO A 577 -13.02 66.59 18.47
N THR A 578 -13.43 66.80 17.21
CA THR A 578 -12.72 67.52 16.12
C THR A 578 -11.18 67.60 16.07
N THR A 579 -10.61 67.26 14.91
CA THR A 579 -9.81 68.20 14.09
C THR A 579 -10.10 68.01 12.59
N PHE A 580 -9.91 69.06 11.79
CA PHE A 580 -10.25 69.24 10.34
C PHE A 580 -9.09 70.02 9.67
N PRO A 581 -9.08 70.36 8.35
CA PRO A 581 -9.89 69.89 7.19
C PRO A 581 -8.98 69.09 6.20
N ILE A 582 -9.04 69.00 4.85
CA ILE A 582 -9.71 69.66 3.69
C ILE A 582 -10.03 68.57 2.62
N ALA A 583 -10.89 68.85 1.63
CA ALA A 583 -11.33 67.93 0.55
C ALA A 583 -11.20 68.54 -0.88
N ARG A 584 -11.68 67.79 -1.89
CA ARG A 584 -11.83 68.06 -3.36
C ARG A 584 -10.81 67.36 -4.26
N SER A 585 -11.16 66.91 -5.47
CA SER A 585 -12.49 66.72 -6.10
C SER A 585 -12.41 65.77 -7.31
N ASP A 586 -13.57 65.44 -7.88
CA ASP A 586 -13.79 64.41 -8.90
C ASP A 586 -13.04 64.58 -10.23
N ALA A 587 -12.96 63.47 -10.95
CA ALA A 587 -12.45 63.42 -12.32
C ALA A 587 -13.41 64.05 -13.34
N ARG A 588 -12.82 64.70 -14.35
CA ARG A 588 -13.37 64.85 -15.71
C ARG A 588 -12.19 64.70 -16.68
N GLU A 589 -12.25 63.77 -17.65
CA GLU A 589 -13.01 63.87 -18.91
C GLU A 589 -12.34 64.91 -19.85
N LEU A 590 -11.96 64.64 -21.11
CA LEU A 590 -11.80 63.40 -21.89
C LEU A 590 -11.04 63.79 -23.18
N VAL A 591 -10.32 62.86 -23.84
CA VAL A 591 -9.90 62.90 -25.27
C VAL A 591 -9.31 64.22 -25.83
N HIS A 592 -8.04 64.21 -26.25
CA HIS A 592 -7.68 64.63 -27.63
C HIS A 592 -6.23 64.28 -28.04
N LYS A 593 -6.06 63.96 -29.34
CA LYS A 593 -4.80 63.75 -30.10
C LYS A 593 -4.05 62.44 -29.74
N VAL A 594 -3.98 61.38 -30.57
CA VAL A 594 -3.99 61.13 -32.03
C VAL A 594 -2.61 61.18 -32.71
N ALA A 595 -2.13 59.96 -33.05
CA ALA A 595 -1.31 59.54 -34.20
C ALA A 595 0.20 59.88 -34.32
N SER A 596 0.86 59.05 -35.15
CA SER A 596 2.29 58.97 -35.53
C SER A 596 3.27 58.51 -34.42
N ALA A 597 4.33 57.75 -34.72
CA ALA A 597 4.93 57.43 -36.03
C ALA A 597 5.08 55.91 -36.33
N ASP A 598 5.61 55.59 -37.52
CA ASP A 598 5.46 54.34 -38.27
C ASP A 598 6.51 53.23 -38.06
N MET A 599 6.28 52.10 -38.74
CA MET A 599 7.18 50.96 -38.93
C MET A 599 8.46 51.30 -39.73
N ALA A 600 9.59 50.69 -39.34
CA ALA A 600 10.59 50.01 -40.19
C ALA A 600 11.66 49.38 -39.25
N ASP A 601 12.40 48.30 -39.56
CA ASP A 601 12.68 47.71 -40.88
C ASP A 601 13.04 46.20 -40.80
N MET A 602 13.10 45.56 -41.98
CA MET A 602 13.76 44.30 -42.37
C MET A 602 13.47 42.98 -41.60
N ALA A 603 12.88 42.03 -42.33
CA ALA A 603 12.90 40.60 -42.01
C ALA A 603 13.63 39.78 -43.11
N ALA A 604 14.50 38.85 -42.69
CA ALA A 604 15.03 37.72 -43.47
C ALA A 604 15.72 36.75 -42.47
N THR A 605 15.75 35.42 -42.63
CA THR A 605 15.62 34.56 -43.82
C THR A 605 14.92 33.25 -43.46
N ALA A 606 14.24 32.58 -44.41
CA ALA A 606 13.57 31.30 -44.19
C ALA A 606 13.85 30.28 -45.31
N THR A 607 13.99 28.99 -44.95
CA THR A 607 13.75 27.74 -45.73
C THR A 607 14.07 26.54 -44.82
N ALA A 608 13.30 25.47 -44.59
CA ALA A 608 12.09 24.87 -45.19
C ALA A 608 12.29 23.91 -46.39
N VAL A 609 12.25 22.58 -46.10
CA VAL A 609 11.91 21.43 -46.97
C VAL A 609 11.35 20.33 -46.01
N HIS A 610 10.09 19.85 -46.03
CA HIS A 610 9.35 19.01 -47.00
C HIS A 610 9.89 17.56 -47.15
N ARG A 611 9.07 16.48 -47.30
CA ARG A 611 7.64 16.21 -47.03
C ARG A 611 7.36 14.68 -47.16
N GLU A 612 6.13 14.24 -46.82
CA GLU A 612 5.46 12.96 -47.24
C GLU A 612 6.05 11.61 -46.74
N GLY A 613 5.29 10.51 -46.57
CA GLY A 613 3.81 10.34 -46.55
C GLY A 613 3.31 9.10 -47.30
N ALA A 614 2.66 8.12 -46.63
CA ALA A 614 1.95 6.99 -47.28
C ALA A 614 0.93 6.28 -46.34
N ASN A 615 -0.11 5.68 -46.93
CA ASN A 615 -1.21 4.95 -46.26
C ASN A 615 -1.02 3.41 -46.25
N GLY A 616 -1.78 2.70 -45.41
CA GLY A 616 -1.94 1.23 -45.51
C GLY A 616 -2.99 0.64 -44.56
N SER A 617 -4.01 -0.02 -45.09
CA SER A 617 -5.09 -0.72 -44.35
C SER A 617 -5.23 -2.18 -44.83
N LEU A 618 -6.14 -2.95 -44.20
CA LEU A 618 -6.54 -4.37 -44.41
C LEU A 618 -5.86 -5.40 -43.47
N ARG A 619 -6.41 -6.59 -43.17
CA ARG A 619 -7.78 -7.10 -42.88
C ARG A 619 -7.63 -8.65 -42.69
N ASN A 620 -7.90 -9.13 -41.49
CA ASN A 620 -8.72 -10.35 -41.21
C ASN A 620 -8.19 -11.81 -41.44
N THR A 621 -8.83 -12.75 -40.69
CA THR A 621 -8.88 -14.24 -40.79
C THR A 621 -7.68 -15.12 -40.33
N ALA A 622 -7.82 -16.40 -39.90
CA ALA A 622 -8.89 -17.15 -39.17
C ALA A 622 -8.48 -18.62 -38.81
N ARG A 623 -9.15 -19.27 -37.82
CA ARG A 623 -9.39 -20.75 -37.63
C ARG A 623 -8.20 -21.68 -37.24
N SER A 624 -8.33 -22.88 -36.64
CA SER A 624 -9.49 -23.68 -36.10
C SER A 624 -9.08 -24.92 -35.24
N SER A 625 -9.97 -25.41 -34.34
CA SER A 625 -10.16 -26.83 -33.83
C SER A 625 -8.99 -27.58 -33.14
N GLY A 626 -9.15 -28.61 -32.26
CA GLY A 626 -10.29 -29.40 -31.71
C GLY A 626 -9.77 -30.76 -31.13
N THR A 627 -10.49 -31.71 -30.49
CA THR A 627 -11.83 -31.79 -29.82
C THR A 627 -11.98 -33.18 -29.10
N GLN A 628 -12.45 -33.25 -27.83
CA GLN A 628 -13.02 -34.46 -27.09
C GLN A 628 -12.06 -35.67 -26.78
N THR A 629 -12.25 -36.62 -25.83
CA THR A 629 -13.25 -37.05 -24.77
C THR A 629 -12.50 -37.98 -23.73
N SER A 630 -12.98 -38.64 -22.63
CA SER A 630 -14.20 -38.72 -21.77
C SER A 630 -14.02 -39.64 -20.51
N PHE A 631 -14.90 -39.50 -19.49
CA PHE A 631 -15.45 -40.51 -18.54
C PHE A 631 -14.73 -41.07 -17.26
N LEU A 632 -15.39 -40.83 -16.09
CA LEU A 632 -15.69 -41.69 -14.91
C LEU A 632 -14.57 -42.20 -13.95
N ALA A 633 -14.76 -42.32 -12.61
CA ALA A 633 -15.79 -41.81 -11.66
C ALA A 633 -15.37 -41.96 -10.16
N ASN A 634 -15.98 -41.14 -9.26
CA ASN A 634 -16.20 -41.31 -7.79
C ASN A 634 -15.00 -41.56 -6.83
N THR A 635 -15.01 -41.19 -5.53
CA THR A 635 -16.01 -40.53 -4.65
C THR A 635 -15.30 -39.79 -3.48
N ASN A 636 -15.94 -38.75 -2.92
CA ASN A 636 -15.71 -38.11 -1.60
C ASN A 636 -14.33 -37.44 -1.33
N GLY A 637 -14.24 -36.27 -0.70
CA GLY A 637 -15.33 -35.42 -0.19
C GLY A 637 -14.89 -34.22 0.67
N ALA A 638 -13.95 -33.40 0.19
CA ALA A 638 -13.58 -32.11 0.83
C ALA A 638 -13.02 -31.15 -0.24
N VAL A 639 -13.44 -29.87 -0.23
CA VAL A 639 -13.11 -28.90 -1.28
C VAL A 639 -12.51 -27.60 -0.71
N PRO A 640 -11.22 -27.34 -0.97
CA PRO A 640 -10.62 -26.02 -0.83
C PRO A 640 -10.43 -25.32 -2.20
N SER A 641 -10.66 -24.00 -2.21
CA SER A 641 -10.11 -22.97 -3.13
C SER A 641 -9.64 -23.39 -4.55
N ASN A 642 -10.35 -22.96 -5.59
CA ASN A 642 -9.92 -23.09 -6.99
C ASN A 642 -9.44 -21.74 -7.57
N GLN A 643 -8.12 -21.58 -7.74
CA GLN A 643 -7.57 -20.71 -8.78
C GLN A 643 -7.47 -21.51 -10.09
N PRO A 644 -7.68 -20.91 -11.27
CA PRO A 644 -7.35 -21.56 -12.54
C PRO A 644 -5.85 -21.92 -12.59
N PRO A 645 -5.49 -23.14 -13.02
CA PRO A 645 -4.13 -23.65 -12.84
C PRO A 645 -3.13 -23.07 -13.85
N THR A 646 -1.89 -22.87 -13.39
CA THR A 646 -0.75 -22.71 -14.28
C THR A 646 -0.55 -23.98 -15.13
N PRO A 647 -0.08 -23.87 -16.40
CA PRO A 647 0.12 -25.03 -17.25
C PRO A 647 1.17 -25.95 -16.65
N ARG A 648 0.80 -27.22 -16.39
CA ARG A 648 1.75 -28.24 -15.92
C ARG A 648 2.87 -28.40 -16.96
N PRO A 649 4.15 -28.27 -16.59
CA PRO A 649 5.24 -28.57 -17.52
C PRO A 649 5.19 -30.06 -17.88
N SER A 650 5.31 -30.37 -19.17
CA SER A 650 5.42 -31.75 -19.64
C SER A 650 6.68 -32.41 -19.08
N SER A 651 6.64 -33.72 -18.83
CA SER A 651 7.64 -34.48 -18.07
C SER A 651 8.94 -34.77 -18.83
N ARG A 652 9.48 -33.79 -19.56
CA ARG A 652 10.87 -33.78 -20.02
C ARG A 652 11.70 -32.90 -19.09
N GLN A 653 12.77 -33.47 -18.54
CA GLN A 653 13.67 -32.77 -17.63
C GLN A 653 14.27 -31.54 -18.33
N SER A 654 13.85 -30.35 -17.91
CA SER A 654 14.39 -29.08 -18.41
C SER A 654 15.88 -29.00 -18.06
N LYS A 655 16.74 -29.14 -19.07
CA LYS A 655 18.19 -29.01 -18.89
C LYS A 655 18.50 -27.60 -18.38
N TYR A 656 19.37 -27.52 -17.38
CA TYR A 656 19.78 -26.26 -16.76
C TYR A 656 20.31 -25.27 -17.81
N LYS A 657 19.56 -24.18 -18.05
CA LYS A 657 20.00 -23.08 -18.91
C LYS A 657 21.05 -22.24 -18.18
N HIS A 658 22.32 -22.41 -18.55
CA HIS A 658 23.46 -21.69 -17.97
C HIS A 658 23.41 -20.15 -18.11
N THR A 659 22.47 -19.61 -18.88
CA THR A 659 22.45 -18.21 -19.35
C THR A 659 21.33 -17.35 -18.75
N PHE A 660 20.54 -17.86 -17.80
CA PHE A 660 19.36 -17.15 -17.26
C PHE A 660 19.70 -15.77 -16.64
N PRO A 661 18.79 -14.78 -16.68
CA PRO A 661 18.96 -13.51 -15.97
C PRO A 661 18.55 -13.67 -14.50
N VAL A 662 19.24 -12.96 -13.61
CA VAL A 662 18.84 -12.78 -12.21
C VAL A 662 18.03 -11.50 -12.07
N HIS A 663 18.54 -10.40 -12.64
CA HIS A 663 17.86 -9.11 -12.66
C HIS A 663 17.17 -8.95 -14.03
N SER A 664 15.85 -9.11 -14.07
CA SER A 664 15.06 -9.03 -15.31
C SER A 664 13.99 -7.93 -15.32
N TYR A 665 13.58 -7.45 -14.16
CA TYR A 665 12.52 -6.46 -13.98
C TYR A 665 12.94 -5.41 -12.94
N ALA A 666 12.43 -4.19 -13.07
CA ALA A 666 12.55 -3.20 -12.01
C ALA A 666 11.64 -3.59 -10.83
N ARG A 667 12.13 -3.41 -9.60
CA ARG A 667 11.46 -3.75 -8.34
C ARG A 667 11.89 -2.78 -7.26
N THR A 668 10.97 -2.38 -6.40
CA THR A 668 11.23 -1.44 -5.31
C THR A 668 11.69 -2.17 -4.05
N SER A 669 12.30 -1.45 -3.10
CA SER A 669 12.78 -2.08 -1.86
C SER A 669 11.62 -2.30 -0.89
N PRO A 670 11.55 -3.42 -0.13
CA PRO A 670 10.37 -3.76 0.68
C PRO A 670 10.02 -2.74 1.78
N LEU A 671 10.98 -1.95 2.26
CA LEU A 671 10.74 -0.86 3.23
C LEU A 671 10.78 0.53 2.57
N SER A 672 10.62 0.63 1.24
CA SER A 672 10.37 1.90 0.56
C SER A 672 8.89 2.25 0.59
N HIS A 673 8.56 3.54 0.57
CA HIS A 673 7.19 3.99 0.29
C HIS A 673 6.75 3.61 -1.14
N ASP A 674 7.71 3.36 -2.04
CA ASP A 674 7.46 2.85 -3.40
C ASP A 674 7.07 1.35 -3.45
N ALA A 675 6.85 0.68 -2.32
CA ALA A 675 6.53 -0.75 -2.28
C ALA A 675 5.05 -0.99 -2.62
N ALA A 676 4.78 -1.82 -3.64
CA ALA A 676 3.42 -2.09 -4.12
C ALA A 676 2.50 -2.78 -3.09
N ASN A 677 3.06 -3.38 -2.05
CA ASN A 677 2.35 -3.86 -0.87
C ASN A 677 3.15 -3.46 0.38
N PRO A 678 2.52 -2.97 1.47
CA PRO A 678 3.20 -2.75 2.73
C PRO A 678 3.62 -4.11 3.34
N PRO A 679 4.86 -4.27 3.84
CA PRO A 679 5.28 -5.54 4.42
C PRO A 679 4.68 -5.76 5.81
N SER A 680 4.37 -7.01 6.15
CA SER A 680 3.92 -7.36 7.51
C SER A 680 5.07 -7.23 8.52
N PHE A 681 4.77 -6.67 9.69
CA PHE A 681 5.71 -6.53 10.82
C PHE A 681 5.49 -7.58 11.93
N PHE A 682 4.69 -8.63 11.67
CA PHE A 682 4.34 -9.69 12.63
C PHE A 682 5.58 -10.30 13.32
N GLY A 683 6.63 -10.60 12.56
CA GLY A 683 7.87 -11.15 13.10
C GLY A 683 8.60 -10.20 14.06
N PHE A 684 8.59 -8.89 13.79
CA PHE A 684 9.15 -7.89 14.72
C PHE A 684 8.29 -7.71 15.97
N ARG A 685 6.96 -7.89 15.89
CA ARG A 685 6.08 -7.91 17.08
C ARG A 685 6.41 -9.10 17.99
N ASN A 686 6.67 -10.27 17.42
CA ASN A 686 7.08 -11.46 18.18
C ASN A 686 8.47 -11.27 18.81
N LEU A 687 9.41 -10.66 18.07
CA LEU A 687 10.71 -10.27 18.61
C LEU A 687 10.55 -9.27 19.77
N MET A 688 9.66 -8.27 19.67
CA MET A 688 9.42 -7.33 20.75
C MET A 688 8.91 -8.03 22.01
N GLY A 689 8.00 -9.00 21.89
CA GLY A 689 7.56 -9.84 23.01
C GLY A 689 8.71 -10.65 23.63
N LEU A 690 9.53 -11.30 22.80
CA LEU A 690 10.71 -12.03 23.24
C LEU A 690 11.73 -11.12 23.93
N VAL A 691 11.98 -9.93 23.38
CA VAL A 691 12.91 -8.93 23.97
C VAL A 691 12.35 -8.36 25.27
N LEU A 692 11.03 -8.18 25.43
CA LEU A 692 10.44 -7.77 26.72
C LEU A 692 10.53 -8.87 27.79
N VAL A 693 10.55 -10.16 27.40
CA VAL A 693 10.71 -11.30 28.32
C VAL A 693 12.19 -11.58 28.66
N VAL A 694 13.10 -11.43 27.70
CA VAL A 694 14.52 -11.79 27.84
C VAL A 694 15.38 -10.58 28.24
N SER A 695 15.06 -9.39 27.74
CA SER A 695 15.86 -8.19 27.97
C SER A 695 15.35 -7.40 29.17
N ASN A 696 16.17 -7.39 30.22
CA ASN A 696 16.06 -6.35 31.23
C ASN A 696 16.47 -5.00 30.62
N LEU A 697 15.51 -4.29 30.01
CA LEU A 697 15.66 -2.87 29.61
C LEU A 697 16.19 -2.03 30.80
N ARG A 698 15.78 -2.43 32.01
CA ARG A 698 16.34 -2.02 33.30
C ARG A 698 17.88 -2.00 33.33
N LEU A 699 18.58 -3.02 32.84
CA LEU A 699 20.06 -3.08 32.85
C LEU A 699 20.70 -2.07 31.88
N MET A 700 20.07 -1.80 30.72
CA MET A 700 20.52 -0.73 29.82
C MET A 700 20.37 0.64 30.49
N ILE A 701 19.23 0.88 31.15
CA ILE A 701 18.93 2.13 31.86
C ILE A 701 19.82 2.28 33.11
N GLU A 702 20.07 1.21 33.86
CA GLU A 702 20.99 1.21 35.01
C GLU A 702 22.43 1.46 34.59
N ASN A 703 22.91 0.86 33.49
CA ASN A 703 24.24 1.17 32.94
C ASN A 703 24.32 2.63 32.45
N PHE A 704 23.32 3.13 31.73
CA PHE A 704 23.28 4.53 31.30
C PHE A 704 23.31 5.50 32.50
N LYS A 705 22.55 5.21 33.56
CA LYS A 705 22.56 5.99 34.82
C LYS A 705 23.87 5.86 35.61
N LYS A 706 24.56 4.72 35.52
CA LYS A 706 25.77 4.42 36.30
C LYS A 706 27.06 4.94 35.66
N TYR A 707 27.12 5.00 34.33
CA TYR A 707 28.32 5.35 33.58
C TYR A 707 28.19 6.66 32.77
N GLY A 708 26.96 7.15 32.55
CA GLY A 708 26.72 8.33 31.71
C GLY A 708 27.03 8.08 30.24
N ILE A 709 27.29 9.16 29.49
CA ILE A 709 27.79 9.09 28.12
C ILE A 709 29.33 9.11 28.17
N LEU A 710 29.97 7.95 28.10
CA LEU A 710 31.44 7.81 28.02
C LEU A 710 31.98 8.13 26.61
N VAL A 711 31.18 8.73 25.72
CA VAL A 711 31.59 9.05 24.34
C VAL A 711 32.27 10.41 24.29
N THR A 712 33.60 10.44 24.39
CA THR A 712 34.38 11.55 23.85
C THR A 712 34.39 11.48 22.32
N LEU A 713 34.15 12.60 21.63
CA LEU A 713 34.27 12.70 20.17
C LEU A 713 35.73 12.58 19.64
N SER A 714 36.71 12.47 20.55
CA SER A 714 38.06 12.01 20.22
C SER A 714 38.01 10.56 19.75
N GLY A 715 38.02 10.34 18.44
CA GLY A 715 38.10 9.01 17.85
C GLY A 715 39.33 8.24 18.36
N ALA A 716 39.20 6.92 18.52
CA ALA A 716 40.27 6.07 19.02
C ALA A 716 41.55 6.22 18.17
N ALA A 717 42.72 6.23 18.82
CA ALA A 717 44.00 6.50 18.17
C ALA A 717 44.42 5.36 17.21
N ILE A 718 44.00 5.43 15.96
CA ILE A 718 44.36 4.46 14.91
C ILE A 718 45.83 4.65 14.51
N ARG A 719 46.60 3.57 14.48
CA ARG A 719 47.99 3.53 14.00
C ARG A 719 48.06 4.03 12.55
N ARG A 720 48.97 4.98 12.24
CA ARG A 720 49.14 5.49 10.86
C ARG A 720 49.35 4.38 9.82
N GLY A 721 50.04 3.30 10.19
CA GLY A 721 50.26 2.13 9.33
C GLY A 721 48.96 1.42 8.91
N ASP A 722 47.97 1.30 9.80
CA ASP A 722 46.68 0.67 9.49
C ASP A 722 45.96 1.45 8.38
N TRP A 723 45.96 2.79 8.47
CA TRP A 723 45.39 3.67 7.43
C TRP A 723 46.13 3.57 6.09
N THR A 724 47.47 3.50 6.10
CA THR A 724 48.27 3.33 4.88
C THR A 724 47.92 2.02 4.18
N TRP A 725 47.95 0.89 4.90
CA TRP A 725 47.64 -0.42 4.31
C TRP A 725 46.17 -0.56 3.90
N PHE A 726 45.24 0.03 4.66
CA PHE A 726 43.84 0.14 4.28
C PHE A 726 43.67 0.87 2.94
N GLY A 727 44.28 2.06 2.79
CA GLY A 727 44.19 2.85 1.55
C GLY A 727 44.83 2.14 0.35
N VAL A 728 46.00 1.52 0.55
CA VAL A 728 46.67 0.69 -0.47
C VAL A 728 45.78 -0.45 -0.94
N LEU A 729 45.18 -1.22 -0.02
CA LEU A 729 44.25 -2.30 -0.39
C LEU A 729 42.99 -1.77 -1.07
N TYR A 730 42.41 -0.66 -0.59
CA TYR A 730 41.19 -0.10 -1.16
C TYR A 730 41.37 0.33 -2.62
N ILE A 731 42.53 0.88 -2.98
CA ILE A 731 42.88 1.28 -4.35
C ILE A 731 43.29 0.07 -5.22
N ILE A 732 44.08 -0.86 -4.69
CA ILE A 732 44.62 -2.00 -5.48
C ILE A 732 43.57 -3.08 -5.73
N THR A 733 42.66 -3.35 -4.79
CA THR A 733 41.69 -4.44 -4.88
C THR A 733 40.82 -4.37 -6.15
N PRO A 734 40.23 -3.21 -6.54
CA PRO A 734 39.49 -3.08 -7.79
C PRO A 734 40.29 -3.29 -9.08
N CYS A 735 41.62 -3.06 -9.08
CA CYS A 735 42.46 -3.22 -10.28
C CYS A 735 42.38 -4.63 -10.88
N PHE A 736 42.18 -5.66 -10.05
CA PHE A 736 42.00 -7.05 -10.50
C PHE A 736 40.72 -7.28 -11.30
N LEU A 737 39.72 -6.40 -11.20
CA LEU A 737 38.53 -6.42 -12.06
C LEU A 737 38.87 -5.93 -13.49
N PHE A 738 39.77 -4.95 -13.62
CA PHE A 738 40.30 -4.50 -14.91
C PHE A 738 41.23 -5.53 -15.55
N VAL A 739 41.99 -6.30 -14.75
CA VAL A 739 42.76 -7.46 -15.24
C VAL A 739 41.81 -8.55 -15.76
N ALA A 740 40.70 -8.84 -15.07
CA ALA A 740 39.68 -9.77 -15.55
C ALA A 740 39.02 -9.28 -16.86
N TYR A 741 38.81 -7.97 -17.03
CA TYR A 741 38.41 -7.38 -18.31
C TYR A 741 39.45 -7.60 -19.41
N ALA A 742 40.74 -7.39 -19.14
CA ALA A 742 41.81 -7.62 -20.13
C ALA A 742 41.89 -9.09 -20.59
N ILE A 743 41.80 -10.04 -19.65
CA ILE A 743 41.72 -11.49 -19.94
C ILE A 743 40.52 -11.79 -20.84
N GLU A 744 39.35 -11.20 -20.54
CA GLU A 744 38.14 -11.45 -21.32
C GLU A 744 38.12 -10.72 -22.67
N ALA A 745 38.76 -9.56 -22.81
CA ALA A 745 38.92 -8.86 -24.08
C ALA A 745 39.79 -9.67 -25.06
N LEU A 746 40.87 -10.29 -24.58
CA LEU A 746 41.68 -11.24 -25.35
C LEU A 746 40.88 -12.51 -25.70
N ALA A 747 40.11 -13.05 -24.77
CA ALA A 747 39.21 -14.18 -25.03
C ALA A 747 38.14 -13.86 -26.08
N ALA A 748 37.61 -12.63 -26.08
CA ALA A 748 36.64 -12.13 -27.06
C ALA A 748 37.25 -11.94 -28.45
N GLN A 749 38.48 -11.43 -28.55
CA GLN A 749 39.21 -11.37 -29.82
C GLN A 749 39.46 -12.76 -30.40
N TYR A 750 39.91 -13.71 -29.56
CA TYR A 750 40.09 -15.12 -29.96
C TYR A 750 38.76 -15.77 -30.41
N ALA A 751 37.66 -15.51 -29.70
CA ALA A 751 36.33 -16.00 -30.06
C ALA A 751 35.83 -15.41 -31.40
N LYS A 752 35.99 -14.10 -31.63
CA LYS A 752 35.71 -13.46 -32.93
C LYS A 752 36.51 -14.14 -34.04
N GLY A 753 37.82 -14.33 -33.85
CA GLY A 753 38.70 -15.00 -34.82
C GLY A 753 38.26 -16.41 -35.16
N LYS A 754 37.91 -17.24 -34.15
CA LYS A 754 37.47 -18.63 -34.36
C LYS A 754 36.09 -18.75 -35.00
N VAL A 755 35.17 -17.80 -34.75
CA VAL A 755 33.88 -17.75 -35.48
C VAL A 755 34.10 -17.30 -36.93
N ALA A 756 34.96 -16.32 -37.19
CA ALA A 756 35.30 -15.90 -38.56
C ALA A 756 36.01 -17.01 -39.36
N GLU A 757 36.93 -17.75 -38.74
CA GLU A 757 37.58 -18.92 -39.35
C GLU A 757 36.58 -20.01 -39.73
N ARG A 758 35.58 -20.28 -38.87
CA ARG A 758 34.49 -21.21 -39.16
C ARG A 758 33.60 -20.72 -40.29
N LYS A 759 33.15 -19.46 -40.27
CA LYS A 759 32.31 -18.91 -41.35
C LYS A 759 32.99 -18.98 -42.71
N ARG A 760 34.28 -18.64 -42.81
CA ARG A 760 35.07 -18.79 -44.05
C ARG A 760 35.12 -20.24 -44.53
N LYS A 761 35.26 -21.21 -43.62
CA LYS A 761 35.23 -22.65 -43.95
C LYS A 761 33.83 -23.14 -44.35
N GLU A 762 32.76 -22.67 -43.71
CA GLU A 762 31.38 -22.96 -44.10
C GLU A 762 31.02 -22.33 -45.47
N GLU A 763 31.51 -21.12 -45.76
CA GLU A 763 31.37 -20.44 -47.06
C GLU A 763 32.18 -21.13 -48.17
N GLN A 764 33.40 -21.59 -47.87
CA GLN A 764 34.23 -22.35 -48.80
C GLN A 764 33.59 -23.71 -49.14
N VAL A 765 33.17 -24.48 -48.13
CA VAL A 765 32.45 -25.75 -48.33
C VAL A 765 31.12 -25.54 -49.06
N LYS A 766 30.44 -24.39 -48.89
CA LYS A 766 29.26 -24.04 -49.69
C LYS A 766 29.57 -23.72 -51.14
N LYS A 767 30.76 -23.22 -51.47
CA LYS A 767 31.19 -23.00 -52.87
C LYS A 767 31.60 -24.31 -53.53
N GLU A 768 32.40 -25.13 -52.85
CA GLU A 768 32.85 -26.45 -53.33
C GLU A 768 31.64 -27.38 -53.61
N ASN A 769 30.65 -27.44 -52.71
CA ASN A 769 29.41 -28.20 -52.94
C ASN A 769 28.46 -27.61 -54.02
N HIS A 770 28.79 -26.46 -54.62
CA HIS A 770 27.96 -25.85 -55.67
C HIS A 770 28.55 -26.02 -57.08
N THR A 771 29.79 -26.49 -57.20
CA THR A 771 30.46 -26.76 -58.48
C THR A 771 30.37 -28.24 -58.91
N ASP A 772 30.27 -29.18 -57.97
CA ASP A 772 30.24 -30.61 -58.29
C ASP A 772 28.79 -31.16 -58.32
N VAL A 773 28.15 -31.04 -59.48
CA VAL A 773 26.93 -31.79 -59.83
C VAL A 773 27.13 -32.45 -61.20
N ASP A 774 27.84 -33.58 -61.21
CA ASP A 774 27.62 -34.63 -62.21
C ASP A 774 28.06 -36.02 -61.69
N VAL A 775 27.04 -36.86 -61.46
CA VAL A 775 26.92 -38.32 -61.64
C VAL A 775 28.03 -39.31 -61.16
N ASP A 776 27.54 -40.34 -60.46
CA ASP A 776 28.14 -41.64 -60.10
C ASP A 776 29.33 -41.75 -59.10
N GLY A 777 29.25 -42.77 -58.23
CA GLY A 777 30.21 -43.04 -57.13
C GLY A 777 29.64 -42.95 -55.70
N ALA A 778 28.31 -42.82 -55.54
CA ALA A 778 27.67 -42.40 -54.29
C ALA A 778 27.46 -43.50 -53.21
N ALA A 779 28.53 -44.19 -52.78
CA ALA A 779 28.52 -45.04 -51.59
C ALA A 779 29.72 -44.76 -50.66
N GLU A 780 30.89 -45.34 -50.93
CA GLU A 780 32.02 -45.42 -50.00
C GLU A 780 32.68 -44.06 -49.67
N GLY A 781 32.65 -43.11 -50.61
CA GLY A 781 33.26 -41.78 -50.44
C GLY A 781 32.59 -40.94 -49.34
N LYS A 782 31.30 -41.15 -49.07
CA LYS A 782 30.52 -40.38 -48.06
C LYS A 782 30.83 -40.79 -46.62
N GLU A 783 31.46 -41.94 -46.39
CA GLU A 783 31.79 -42.42 -45.05
C GLU A 783 33.20 -41.97 -44.61
N LYS A 784 34.22 -42.18 -45.45
CA LYS A 784 35.59 -41.70 -45.19
C LYS A 784 35.67 -40.17 -45.04
N SER A 785 34.90 -39.42 -45.84
CA SER A 785 34.78 -37.96 -45.70
C SER A 785 34.10 -37.56 -44.38
N ARG A 786 33.02 -38.25 -43.98
CA ARG A 786 32.38 -38.07 -42.66
C ARG A 786 33.33 -38.37 -41.51
N GLU A 787 34.15 -39.40 -41.59
CA GLU A 787 35.15 -39.71 -40.56
C GLU A 787 36.28 -38.67 -40.49
N GLY A 788 36.78 -38.20 -41.65
CA GLY A 788 37.77 -37.13 -41.71
C GLY A 788 37.27 -35.81 -41.11
N VAL A 789 36.03 -35.42 -41.44
CA VAL A 789 35.36 -34.24 -40.87
C VAL A 789 35.04 -34.42 -39.38
N LYS A 790 34.66 -35.63 -38.93
CA LYS A 790 34.51 -35.94 -37.49
C LYS A 790 35.84 -35.81 -36.74
N ARG A 791 36.91 -36.45 -37.21
CA ARG A 791 38.25 -36.40 -36.56
C ARG A 791 38.80 -34.98 -36.49
N THR A 792 38.75 -34.22 -37.59
CA THR A 792 39.19 -32.82 -37.60
C THR A 792 38.29 -31.92 -36.74
N GLY A 793 36.98 -32.15 -36.74
CA GLY A 793 36.03 -31.48 -35.83
C GLY A 793 36.27 -31.79 -34.35
N GLU A 794 36.64 -33.03 -34.01
CA GLU A 794 37.03 -33.41 -32.65
C GLU A 794 38.34 -32.79 -32.21
N VAL A 795 39.40 -32.82 -33.04
CA VAL A 795 40.67 -32.17 -32.75
C VAL A 795 40.49 -30.66 -32.58
N GLY A 796 39.67 -30.03 -33.43
CA GLY A 796 39.26 -28.64 -33.30
C GLY A 796 38.50 -28.36 -32.00
N ARG A 797 37.58 -29.25 -31.58
CA ARG A 797 36.92 -29.19 -30.27
C ARG A 797 37.93 -29.28 -29.12
N ARG A 798 38.84 -30.26 -29.15
CA ARG A 798 39.86 -30.47 -28.10
C ARG A 798 40.75 -29.24 -27.93
N HIS A 799 41.20 -28.61 -29.01
CA HIS A 799 41.95 -27.33 -28.94
C HIS A 799 41.12 -26.19 -28.34
N VAL A 800 39.88 -25.98 -28.78
CA VAL A 800 39.01 -24.92 -28.23
C VAL A 800 38.74 -25.12 -26.74
N PHE A 801 38.45 -26.35 -26.30
CA PHE A 801 38.30 -26.68 -24.88
C PHE A 801 39.60 -26.50 -24.08
N SER A 802 40.77 -26.75 -24.69
CA SER A 802 42.07 -26.48 -24.06
C SER A 802 42.29 -24.99 -23.82
N THR A 803 42.07 -24.13 -24.83
CA THR A 803 42.17 -22.67 -24.67
C THR A 803 41.17 -22.13 -23.64
N TRP A 804 39.96 -22.70 -23.56
CA TRP A 804 38.98 -22.33 -22.53
C TRP A 804 39.42 -22.72 -21.11
N ARG A 805 40.19 -23.80 -20.92
CA ARG A 805 40.83 -24.13 -19.63
C ARG A 805 41.91 -23.10 -19.26
N VAL A 806 42.72 -22.65 -20.22
CA VAL A 806 43.73 -21.59 -19.98
C VAL A 806 43.05 -20.29 -19.55
N ILE A 807 42.00 -19.84 -20.25
CA ILE A 807 41.24 -18.63 -19.88
C ILE A 807 40.63 -18.75 -18.48
N ALA A 808 40.08 -19.93 -18.12
CA ALA A 808 39.56 -20.18 -16.78
C ALA A 808 40.67 -20.18 -15.71
N PHE A 809 41.86 -20.71 -16.02
CA PHE A 809 43.02 -20.66 -15.14
C PHE A 809 43.51 -19.22 -14.91
N CYS A 810 43.61 -18.39 -15.96
CA CYS A 810 44.00 -16.98 -15.84
C CYS A 810 43.02 -16.18 -14.95
N HIS A 811 41.70 -16.34 -15.16
CA HIS A 811 40.68 -15.72 -14.29
C HIS A 811 40.76 -16.25 -12.85
N GLY A 812 40.96 -17.55 -12.67
CA GLY A 812 41.08 -18.18 -11.35
C GLY A 812 42.31 -17.72 -10.58
N LEU A 813 43.47 -17.63 -11.25
CA LEU A 813 44.71 -17.09 -10.69
C LEU A 813 44.52 -15.62 -10.29
N ASN A 814 44.01 -14.79 -11.21
CA ASN A 814 43.74 -13.36 -10.96
C ASN A 814 42.87 -13.13 -9.72
N ALA A 815 41.75 -13.86 -9.60
CA ALA A 815 40.87 -13.78 -8.44
C ALA A 815 41.55 -14.30 -7.15
N THR A 816 42.22 -15.44 -7.21
CA THR A 816 42.85 -16.06 -6.03
C THR A 816 44.01 -15.22 -5.49
N THR A 817 44.89 -14.74 -6.37
CA THR A 817 46.01 -13.85 -6.01
C THR A 817 45.51 -12.60 -5.31
N MET A 818 44.44 -11.97 -5.82
CA MET A 818 43.85 -10.79 -5.18
C MET A 818 43.38 -11.08 -3.74
N LEU A 819 42.56 -12.12 -3.56
CA LEU A 819 42.00 -12.44 -2.25
C LEU A 819 43.07 -12.89 -1.25
N VAL A 820 44.10 -13.62 -1.70
CA VAL A 820 45.24 -14.03 -0.87
C VAL A 820 46.08 -12.81 -0.45
N ILE A 821 46.39 -11.88 -1.36
CA ILE A 821 47.14 -10.65 -1.02
C ILE A 821 46.35 -9.80 -0.03
N ALA A 822 45.06 -9.56 -0.27
CA ALA A 822 44.22 -8.79 0.65
C ALA A 822 44.15 -9.44 2.03
N THR A 823 43.86 -10.75 2.08
CA THR A 823 43.80 -11.53 3.33
C THR A 823 45.13 -11.48 4.10
N TYR A 824 46.27 -11.62 3.42
CA TYR A 824 47.59 -11.56 4.03
C TYR A 824 47.90 -10.16 4.59
N VAL A 825 47.61 -9.10 3.82
CA VAL A 825 47.84 -7.72 4.28
C VAL A 825 46.94 -7.37 5.46
N VAL A 826 45.66 -7.76 5.44
CA VAL A 826 44.75 -7.57 6.58
C VAL A 826 45.27 -8.32 7.82
N TYR A 827 45.62 -9.61 7.69
CA TYR A 827 46.04 -10.45 8.81
C TYR A 827 47.39 -10.09 9.44
N TYR A 828 48.31 -9.43 8.71
CA TYR A 828 49.65 -9.12 9.21
C TYR A 828 49.94 -7.63 9.41
N TYR A 829 49.17 -6.72 8.79
CA TYR A 829 49.52 -5.30 8.74
C TYR A 829 48.41 -4.35 9.22
N ILE A 830 47.13 -4.74 9.21
CA ILE A 830 46.01 -3.89 9.67
C ILE A 830 45.54 -4.37 11.05
N HIS A 831 45.95 -3.67 12.11
CA HIS A 831 45.74 -4.09 13.50
C HIS A 831 44.39 -3.63 14.06
N ASN A 832 43.85 -2.51 13.59
CA ASN A 832 42.50 -2.07 13.91
C ASN A 832 41.45 -3.02 13.30
N PRO A 833 40.63 -3.72 14.12
CA PRO A 833 39.70 -4.74 13.62
C PRO A 833 38.56 -4.16 12.77
N GLY A 834 38.22 -2.88 12.94
CA GLY A 834 37.20 -2.19 12.15
C GLY A 834 37.65 -1.92 10.71
N LEU A 835 38.82 -1.29 10.55
CA LEU A 835 39.44 -1.08 9.23
C LEU A 835 39.76 -2.42 8.55
N ALA A 836 40.26 -3.39 9.31
CA ALA A 836 40.51 -4.75 8.83
C ALA A 836 39.23 -5.42 8.30
N SER A 837 38.11 -5.31 9.03
CA SER A 837 36.81 -5.86 8.61
C SER A 837 36.30 -5.24 7.33
N PHE A 838 36.40 -3.90 7.21
CA PHE A 838 35.96 -3.20 6.00
C PHE A 838 36.85 -3.53 4.79
N ALA A 839 38.18 -3.60 4.97
CA ALA A 839 39.12 -3.99 3.91
C ALA A 839 38.87 -5.43 3.42
N GLN A 840 38.68 -6.37 4.35
CA GLN A 840 38.40 -7.76 4.02
C GLN A 840 37.03 -7.94 3.35
N LEU A 841 36.01 -7.21 3.81
CA LEU A 841 34.69 -7.20 3.18
C LEU A 841 34.74 -6.64 1.75
N HIS A 842 35.47 -5.55 1.52
CA HIS A 842 35.69 -5.00 0.19
C HIS A 842 36.41 -6.01 -0.73
N ALA A 843 37.46 -6.68 -0.24
CA ALA A 843 38.17 -7.73 -0.98
C ALA A 843 37.26 -8.90 -1.36
N VAL A 844 36.44 -9.41 -0.44
CA VAL A 844 35.47 -10.48 -0.72
C VAL A 844 34.40 -10.04 -1.72
N ILE A 845 33.87 -8.81 -1.61
CA ILE A 845 32.90 -8.26 -2.57
C ILE A 845 33.49 -8.17 -3.98
N VAL A 846 34.70 -7.61 -4.13
CA VAL A 846 35.37 -7.51 -5.44
C VAL A 846 35.73 -8.90 -5.96
N TRP A 847 36.13 -9.84 -5.11
CA TRP A 847 36.43 -11.22 -5.50
C TRP A 847 35.19 -11.93 -6.09
N LEU A 848 34.04 -11.80 -5.43
CA LEU A 848 32.77 -12.33 -5.93
C LEU A 848 32.38 -11.64 -7.26
N LYS A 849 32.58 -10.33 -7.40
CA LYS A 849 32.38 -9.62 -8.68
C LYS A 849 33.30 -10.14 -9.80
N VAL A 850 34.61 -10.30 -9.56
CA VAL A 850 35.57 -10.86 -10.51
C VAL A 850 35.14 -12.27 -10.95
N CYS A 851 34.82 -13.15 -10.00
CA CYS A 851 34.33 -14.50 -10.27
C CYS A 851 33.03 -14.47 -11.11
N SER A 852 32.06 -13.62 -10.76
CA SER A 852 30.82 -13.51 -11.54
C SER A 852 31.04 -12.96 -12.95
N TYR A 853 31.98 -12.03 -13.15
CA TYR A 853 32.31 -11.50 -14.47
C TYR A 853 32.92 -12.60 -15.35
N ALA A 854 33.87 -13.37 -14.81
CA ALA A 854 34.46 -14.51 -15.49
C ALA A 854 33.44 -15.60 -15.84
N PHE A 855 32.55 -15.95 -14.90
CA PHE A 855 31.54 -17.01 -15.11
C PHE A 855 30.44 -16.62 -16.11
N THR A 856 29.85 -15.42 -15.98
CA THR A 856 28.82 -14.96 -16.95
C THR A 856 29.42 -14.83 -18.35
N ASN A 857 30.63 -14.26 -18.50
CA ASN A 857 31.25 -14.13 -19.83
C ASN A 857 31.71 -15.48 -20.41
N ARG A 858 32.14 -16.44 -19.58
CA ARG A 858 32.34 -17.84 -20.02
C ARG A 858 31.07 -18.39 -20.66
N ASP A 859 29.92 -18.28 -19.98
CA ASP A 859 28.68 -18.90 -20.43
C ASP A 859 28.09 -18.19 -21.67
N MET A 860 28.23 -16.87 -21.76
CA MET A 860 27.90 -16.12 -22.98
C MET A 860 28.85 -16.42 -24.16
N ARG A 861 30.16 -16.54 -23.91
CA ARG A 861 31.15 -16.94 -24.93
C ARG A 861 30.88 -18.35 -25.46
N HIS A 862 30.51 -19.28 -24.58
CA HIS A 862 30.05 -20.62 -24.95
C HIS A 862 28.81 -20.57 -25.84
N ALA A 863 27.81 -19.73 -25.51
CA ALA A 863 26.63 -19.55 -26.36
C ALA A 863 27.03 -19.01 -27.75
N TYR A 864 27.79 -17.91 -27.81
CA TYR A 864 28.23 -17.26 -29.05
C TYR A 864 29.00 -18.21 -30.01
N VAL A 865 29.95 -19.00 -29.49
CA VAL A 865 30.74 -19.94 -30.30
C VAL A 865 29.94 -21.15 -30.79
N ASN A 866 28.79 -21.44 -30.15
CA ASN A 866 27.92 -22.57 -30.51
C ASN A 866 26.75 -22.17 -31.42
N THR A 867 26.14 -20.99 -31.26
CA THR A 867 25.04 -20.52 -32.13
C THR A 867 25.52 -20.01 -33.48
N ALA A 868 26.80 -19.67 -33.62
CA ALA A 868 27.37 -19.11 -34.85
C ALA A 868 27.91 -20.15 -35.87
N GLY A 869 27.59 -21.44 -35.71
CA GLY A 869 27.99 -22.51 -36.65
C GLY A 869 26.78 -23.25 -37.22
N GLY A 870 26.73 -23.44 -38.54
CA GLY A 870 25.57 -23.93 -39.29
C GLY A 870 25.29 -25.44 -39.17
N SER A 871 25.21 -25.98 -37.95
CA SER A 871 24.87 -27.40 -37.71
C SER A 871 23.39 -27.66 -37.98
N SER A 872 23.08 -28.63 -38.87
CA SER A 872 21.74 -28.87 -39.42
C SER A 872 20.62 -28.94 -38.37
N ALA A 873 19.57 -28.13 -38.58
CA ALA A 873 18.39 -28.03 -37.74
C ALA A 873 17.41 -29.22 -37.92
N SER A 874 17.91 -30.46 -37.83
CA SER A 874 17.15 -31.67 -38.14
C SER A 874 17.11 -32.72 -37.01
N ASN A 875 17.55 -32.40 -35.79
CA ASN A 875 17.36 -33.28 -34.63
C ASN A 875 17.49 -32.61 -33.23
N SER A 876 17.31 -31.28 -33.11
CA SER A 876 17.21 -30.64 -31.78
C SER A 876 16.29 -29.41 -31.79
N LEU A 877 15.10 -29.58 -31.19
CA LEU A 877 14.05 -28.54 -31.08
C LEU A 877 14.36 -27.45 -30.01
N GLU A 878 15.59 -27.42 -29.48
CA GLU A 878 15.98 -26.63 -28.28
C GLU A 878 16.92 -25.44 -28.60
N SER A 879 17.36 -25.27 -29.86
CA SER A 879 18.56 -24.49 -30.20
C SER A 879 18.36 -22.99 -30.49
N SER A 880 17.13 -22.53 -30.72
CA SER A 880 16.79 -21.11 -30.94
C SER A 880 16.71 -20.28 -29.65
N ASP A 881 16.73 -20.94 -28.49
CA ASP A 881 16.21 -20.40 -27.22
C ASP A 881 17.29 -20.28 -26.12
N VAL A 882 18.54 -20.02 -26.54
CA VAL A 882 19.78 -20.18 -25.73
C VAL A 882 20.18 -18.91 -24.94
N LEU A 883 19.75 -17.72 -25.37
CA LEU A 883 20.07 -16.44 -24.71
C LEU A 883 18.79 -15.65 -24.38
N PRO A 884 18.64 -15.14 -23.13
CA PRO A 884 17.50 -14.32 -22.74
C PRO A 884 17.33 -13.08 -23.62
N SER A 885 16.08 -12.63 -23.79
CA SER A 885 15.73 -11.39 -24.51
C SER A 885 16.54 -10.18 -24.02
N LEU A 886 16.66 -10.00 -22.71
CA LEU A 886 17.44 -8.92 -22.07
C LEU A 886 18.91 -8.88 -22.49
N TYR A 887 19.53 -10.02 -22.84
CA TYR A 887 20.93 -10.06 -23.27
C TYR A 887 21.09 -9.85 -24.79
N LYS A 888 20.00 -9.75 -25.58
CA LYS A 888 20.08 -9.54 -27.03
C LYS A 888 20.54 -8.12 -27.38
N SER A 889 20.17 -7.13 -26.57
CA SER A 889 20.55 -5.71 -26.73
C SER A 889 22.04 -5.44 -26.48
N CYS A 890 22.69 -6.22 -25.60
CA CYS A 890 24.14 -6.19 -25.39
C CYS A 890 24.71 -7.62 -25.41
N SER A 891 24.77 -8.18 -26.61
CA SER A 891 25.24 -9.55 -26.84
C SER A 891 26.78 -9.68 -26.75
N TYR A 892 27.27 -10.88 -26.44
CA TYR A 892 28.71 -11.17 -26.55
C TYR A 892 29.12 -11.23 -28.02
N PRO A 893 30.27 -10.65 -28.43
CA PRO A 893 31.33 -10.05 -27.61
C PRO A 893 31.20 -8.53 -27.35
N ASN A 894 30.11 -7.89 -27.79
CA ASN A 894 29.94 -6.43 -27.69
C ASN A 894 29.72 -5.96 -26.24
N ASN A 895 29.38 -6.86 -25.32
CA ASN A 895 29.27 -6.57 -23.89
C ASN A 895 30.62 -6.39 -23.16
N ILE A 896 31.76 -6.66 -23.81
CA ILE A 896 33.08 -6.52 -23.21
C ILE A 896 33.58 -5.09 -23.42
N THR A 897 33.15 -4.18 -22.54
CA THR A 897 33.54 -2.76 -22.53
C THR A 897 33.94 -2.30 -21.13
N LEU A 898 34.81 -1.29 -21.04
CA LEU A 898 35.14 -0.65 -19.76
C LEU A 898 33.92 0.01 -19.12
N ALA A 899 32.97 0.52 -19.91
CA ALA A 899 31.73 1.11 -19.39
C ALA A 899 30.87 0.06 -18.65
N ASN A 900 30.66 -1.12 -19.23
CA ASN A 900 29.91 -2.20 -18.60
C ASN A 900 30.61 -2.73 -17.35
N LEU A 901 31.95 -2.80 -17.39
CA LEU A 901 32.76 -3.22 -16.24
C LEU A 901 32.66 -2.21 -15.08
N SER A 902 32.83 -0.93 -15.35
CA SER A 902 32.75 0.14 -14.35
C SER A 902 31.34 0.27 -13.77
N TYR A 903 30.29 0.12 -14.60
CA TYR A 903 28.93 0.05 -14.10
C TYR A 903 28.75 -1.15 -13.15
N PHE A 904 29.21 -2.34 -13.54
CA PHE A 904 29.11 -3.52 -12.67
C PHE A 904 29.96 -3.45 -11.40
N TRP A 905 31.12 -2.78 -11.41
CA TRP A 905 31.92 -2.53 -10.21
C TRP A 905 31.06 -1.84 -9.15
N TRP A 906 30.43 -0.72 -9.50
CA TRP A 906 29.61 0.06 -8.58
C TRP A 906 28.20 -0.50 -8.36
N ALA A 907 27.63 -1.28 -9.29
CA ALA A 907 26.27 -1.81 -9.17
C ALA A 907 26.05 -2.57 -7.85
N PRO A 908 24.89 -2.40 -7.16
CA PRO A 908 24.58 -3.01 -5.86
C PRO A 908 24.21 -4.51 -5.96
N THR A 909 24.89 -5.24 -6.84
CA THR A 909 24.76 -6.68 -7.06
C THR A 909 26.11 -7.35 -7.24
N LEU A 910 26.20 -8.62 -6.84
CA LEU A 910 27.36 -9.48 -7.06
C LEU A 910 27.26 -10.27 -8.38
N VAL A 911 26.15 -10.16 -9.12
CA VAL A 911 25.92 -10.88 -10.38
C VAL A 911 26.15 -9.96 -11.59
N TYR A 912 27.19 -10.26 -12.36
CA TYR A 912 27.43 -9.63 -13.67
C TYR A 912 26.36 -10.04 -14.69
N GLN A 913 25.78 -9.04 -15.35
CA GLN A 913 24.96 -9.14 -16.56
C GLN A 913 25.40 -8.06 -17.56
N PRO A 914 25.21 -8.27 -18.88
CA PRO A 914 25.44 -7.22 -19.88
C PRO A 914 24.51 -6.01 -19.74
N VAL A 915 23.30 -6.25 -19.25
CA VAL A 915 22.23 -5.26 -19.09
C VAL A 915 21.49 -5.54 -17.78
N TYR A 916 21.05 -4.47 -17.14
CA TYR A 916 20.23 -4.46 -15.93
C TYR A 916 18.97 -3.62 -16.19
N PRO A 917 17.84 -3.89 -15.51
CA PRO A 917 16.73 -2.95 -15.48
C PRO A 917 17.19 -1.61 -14.89
N SER A 918 16.71 -0.49 -15.43
CA SER A 918 17.12 0.85 -15.00
C SER A 918 15.94 1.80 -14.82
N THR A 919 16.06 2.76 -13.89
CA THR A 919 15.10 3.86 -13.71
C THR A 919 15.36 4.99 -14.72
N GLU A 920 14.38 5.84 -14.96
CA GLU A 920 14.48 6.93 -15.95
C GLU A 920 15.31 8.13 -15.46
N ARG A 921 15.16 8.48 -14.17
CA ARG A 921 15.85 9.60 -13.51
C ARG A 921 16.43 9.19 -12.16
N ILE A 922 17.33 10.03 -11.63
CA ILE A 922 17.90 9.94 -10.28
C ILE A 922 17.09 10.86 -9.36
N ARG A 923 16.61 10.33 -8.23
CA ARG A 923 15.92 11.10 -7.18
C ARG A 923 16.92 11.62 -6.15
N TRP A 924 17.34 12.89 -6.27
CA TRP A 924 18.37 13.48 -5.40
C TRP A 924 17.91 13.65 -3.93
N ASP A 925 16.62 13.83 -3.71
CA ASP A 925 15.94 13.76 -2.41
C ASP A 925 16.13 12.38 -1.74
N PHE A 926 15.89 11.30 -2.48
CA PHE A 926 16.07 9.92 -2.04
C PHE A 926 17.55 9.62 -1.77
N VAL A 927 18.46 10.08 -2.64
CA VAL A 927 19.91 10.03 -2.42
C VAL A 927 20.29 10.70 -1.11
N ALA A 928 19.89 11.96 -0.90
CA ALA A 928 20.22 12.71 0.32
C ALA A 928 19.67 12.04 1.57
N ARG A 929 18.39 11.63 1.57
CA ARG A 929 17.73 10.95 2.69
C ARG A 929 18.42 9.63 3.06
N ARG A 930 18.69 8.75 2.08
CA ARG A 930 19.35 7.46 2.31
C ARG A 930 20.81 7.64 2.77
N ALA A 931 21.51 8.71 2.33
CA ALA A 931 22.85 9.04 2.80
C ALA A 931 22.87 9.53 4.26
N VAL A 932 21.92 10.40 4.64
CA VAL A 932 21.75 10.88 6.03
C VAL A 932 21.39 9.72 6.97
N GLU A 933 20.44 8.87 6.58
CA GLU A 933 20.06 7.67 7.35
C GLU A 933 21.24 6.71 7.54
N PHE A 934 22.03 6.46 6.48
CA PHE A 934 23.25 5.65 6.57
C PHE A 934 24.26 6.23 7.57
N PHE A 935 24.55 7.54 7.48
CA PHE A 935 25.50 8.20 8.39
C PHE A 935 25.04 8.16 9.85
N ILE A 936 23.77 8.49 10.11
CA ILE A 936 23.19 8.44 11.47
C ILE A 936 23.25 7.02 12.03
N LEU A 937 22.90 6.00 11.24
CA LEU A 937 22.96 4.61 11.70
C LEU A 937 24.40 4.16 11.97
N CYS A 938 25.39 4.56 11.17
CA CYS A 938 26.80 4.31 11.48
C CYS A 938 27.23 4.94 12.81
N VAL A 939 26.80 6.17 13.12
CA VAL A 939 27.06 6.82 14.42
C VAL A 939 26.36 6.07 15.56
N VAL A 940 25.09 5.67 15.38
CA VAL A 940 24.34 4.89 16.38
C VAL A 940 25.01 3.54 16.66
N ILE A 941 25.46 2.82 15.63
CA ILE A 941 26.19 1.55 15.79
C ILE A 941 27.52 1.77 16.53
N PHE A 942 28.27 2.82 16.18
CA PHE A 942 29.52 3.16 16.88
C PHE A 942 29.29 3.45 18.37
N VAL A 943 28.30 4.28 18.71
CA VAL A 943 27.93 4.59 20.10
C VAL A 943 27.45 3.33 20.84
N ALA A 944 26.60 2.52 20.20
CA ALA A 944 26.09 1.27 20.78
C ALA A 944 27.22 0.27 21.08
N CYS A 945 28.17 0.11 20.15
CA CYS A 945 29.35 -0.72 20.36
C CYS A 945 30.26 -0.18 21.47
N ALA A 946 30.56 1.12 21.46
CA ALA A 946 31.49 1.74 22.41
C ALA A 946 30.93 1.78 23.85
N GLN A 947 29.64 2.07 24.02
CA GLN A 947 29.03 2.21 25.35
C GLN A 947 28.56 0.89 25.97
N TYR A 948 28.17 -0.10 25.16
CA TYR A 948 27.52 -1.30 25.68
C TYR A 948 28.22 -2.59 25.27
N ALA A 949 28.60 -2.76 24.00
CA ALA A 949 29.22 -4.01 23.56
C ALA A 949 30.66 -4.17 24.11
N VAL A 950 31.52 -3.16 23.96
CA VAL A 950 32.93 -3.22 24.39
C VAL A 950 33.05 -3.39 25.92
N PRO A 951 32.36 -2.60 26.78
CA PRO A 951 32.45 -2.80 28.23
C PRO A 951 31.88 -4.16 28.66
N LEU A 952 30.81 -4.66 28.03
CA LEU A 952 30.26 -5.98 28.37
C LEU A 952 31.18 -7.13 27.97
N LEU A 953 31.84 -7.03 26.80
CA LEU A 953 32.84 -7.98 26.34
C LEU A 953 34.06 -7.99 27.28
N GLN A 954 34.58 -6.82 27.69
CA GLN A 954 35.64 -6.71 28.70
C GLN A 954 35.23 -7.36 30.03
N ASN A 955 34.03 -7.05 30.54
CA ASN A 955 33.48 -7.66 31.76
C ASN A 955 33.12 -9.16 31.63
N SER A 956 33.28 -9.77 30.45
CA SER A 956 33.09 -11.21 30.25
C SER A 956 34.38 -12.02 30.38
N LEU A 957 35.56 -11.39 30.24
CA LEU A 957 36.87 -12.06 30.21
C LEU A 957 37.11 -12.92 31.46
N ASP A 958 36.92 -12.35 32.65
CA ASP A 958 37.12 -13.05 33.93
C ASP A 958 36.13 -14.22 34.14
N SER A 959 34.95 -14.15 33.51
CA SER A 959 33.97 -15.25 33.56
C SER A 959 34.39 -16.43 32.67
N ILE A 960 35.20 -16.16 31.64
CA ILE A 960 35.68 -17.15 30.66
C ILE A 960 36.99 -17.78 31.12
N THR A 961 37.93 -17.01 31.69
CA THR A 961 39.19 -17.55 32.25
C THR A 961 38.95 -18.54 33.38
N HIS A 962 37.90 -18.34 34.19
CA HIS A 962 37.47 -19.27 35.24
C HIS A 962 36.49 -20.36 34.76
N LEU A 963 36.20 -20.45 33.46
CA LEU A 963 35.33 -21.48 32.84
C LEU A 963 33.95 -21.67 33.52
N ALA A 964 33.36 -20.61 34.07
CA ALA A 964 32.12 -20.69 34.84
C ALA A 964 30.88 -20.70 33.91
N PRO A 965 30.22 -21.85 33.64
CA PRO A 965 29.29 -21.97 32.53
C PRO A 965 28.03 -21.12 32.69
N LEU A 966 27.52 -20.98 33.92
CA LEU A 966 26.35 -20.13 34.22
C LEU A 966 26.68 -18.64 34.06
N ALA A 967 27.89 -18.21 34.44
CA ALA A 967 28.33 -16.83 34.25
C ALA A 967 28.56 -16.53 32.76
N ILE A 968 29.17 -17.44 32.01
CA ILE A 968 29.35 -17.32 30.56
C ILE A 968 27.99 -17.21 29.85
N LEU A 969 27.01 -18.05 30.24
CA LEU A 969 25.63 -17.95 29.75
C LEU A 969 25.00 -16.58 30.06
N GLU A 970 25.14 -16.08 31.29
CA GLU A 970 24.67 -14.75 31.68
C GLU A 970 25.28 -13.62 30.82
N ARG A 971 26.57 -13.71 30.48
CA ARG A 971 27.24 -12.74 29.58
C ARG A 971 26.70 -12.84 28.15
N ILE A 972 26.48 -14.06 27.63
CA ILE A 972 25.85 -14.31 26.31
C ILE A 972 24.46 -13.67 26.24
N LEU A 973 23.62 -13.87 27.27
CA LEU A 973 22.27 -13.29 27.35
C LEU A 973 22.30 -11.75 27.38
N LYS A 974 23.22 -11.15 28.14
CA LYS A 974 23.39 -9.70 28.17
C LYS A 974 23.88 -9.15 26.82
N LEU A 975 24.76 -9.87 26.14
CA LEU A 975 25.31 -9.46 24.84
C LEU A 975 24.31 -9.63 23.70
N SER A 976 23.37 -10.59 23.82
CA SER A 976 22.27 -10.83 22.88
C SER A 976 21.51 -9.55 22.52
N THR A 977 21.10 -8.76 23.51
CA THR A 977 20.31 -7.53 23.28
C THR A 977 21.09 -6.51 22.45
N ILE A 978 22.34 -6.21 22.82
CA ILE A 978 23.13 -5.19 22.11
C ILE A 978 23.61 -5.69 20.73
N SER A 979 23.91 -6.98 20.60
CA SER A 979 24.23 -7.61 19.31
C SER A 979 23.05 -7.51 18.34
N LEU A 980 21.83 -7.79 18.80
CA LEU A 980 20.60 -7.64 18.03
C LEU A 980 20.38 -6.19 17.56
N VAL A 981 20.54 -5.21 18.45
CA VAL A 981 20.41 -3.78 18.10
C VAL A 981 21.45 -3.35 17.06
N CYS A 982 22.73 -3.69 17.27
CA CYS A 982 23.81 -3.34 16.33
C CYS A 982 23.63 -4.04 14.97
N TRP A 983 23.14 -5.28 14.95
CA TRP A 983 22.88 -6.01 13.71
C TRP A 983 21.66 -5.46 12.97
N LEU A 984 20.55 -5.12 13.65
CA LEU A 984 19.37 -4.53 13.02
C LEU A 984 19.69 -3.16 12.42
N ALA A 985 20.42 -2.31 13.16
CA ALA A 985 20.91 -1.03 12.66
C ALA A 985 21.88 -1.22 11.48
N GLY A 986 22.80 -2.19 11.56
CA GLY A 986 23.74 -2.51 10.48
C GLY A 986 23.07 -3.05 9.22
N PHE A 987 22.04 -3.89 9.37
CA PHE A 987 21.20 -4.36 8.28
C PHE A 987 20.48 -3.20 7.59
N PHE A 988 19.85 -2.30 8.34
CA PHE A 988 19.15 -1.15 7.78
C PHE A 988 20.12 -0.17 7.12
N ALA A 989 21.28 0.10 7.74
CA ALA A 989 22.33 0.93 7.18
C ALA A 989 22.86 0.37 5.85
N LEU A 990 23.18 -0.92 5.78
CA LEU A 990 23.74 -1.51 4.57
C LEU A 990 22.68 -1.74 3.48
N PHE A 991 21.62 -2.49 3.76
CA PHE A 991 20.68 -2.96 2.74
C PHE A 991 19.59 -1.95 2.40
N GLN A 992 19.00 -1.30 3.42
CA GLN A 992 17.92 -0.34 3.19
C GLN A 992 18.44 1.07 2.88
N SER A 993 19.58 1.49 3.44
CA SER A 993 20.16 2.82 3.22
C SER A 993 21.20 2.80 2.09
N PHE A 994 22.37 2.19 2.31
CA PHE A 994 23.52 2.28 1.39
C PHE A 994 23.30 1.61 0.03
N LEU A 995 22.75 0.39 -0.04
CA LEU A 995 22.50 -0.27 -1.33
C LEU A 995 21.40 0.45 -2.15
N ASN A 996 20.38 1.04 -1.50
CA ASN A 996 19.36 1.85 -2.17
C ASN A 996 19.90 3.20 -2.64
N LEU A 997 20.74 3.86 -1.85
CA LEU A 997 21.51 5.05 -2.24
C LEU A 997 22.33 4.79 -3.51
N LEU A 998 23.12 3.71 -3.50
CA LEU A 998 23.95 3.29 -4.62
C LEU A 998 23.12 2.86 -5.84
N ALA A 999 21.93 2.27 -5.61
CA ALA A 999 20.98 1.96 -6.67
C ALA A 999 20.42 3.22 -7.34
N GLU A 1000 20.01 4.23 -6.58
CA GLU A 1000 19.47 5.49 -7.11
C GLU A 1000 20.54 6.24 -7.93
N LEU A 1001 21.76 6.38 -7.40
CA LEU A 1001 22.89 7.03 -8.10
C LEU A 1001 23.25 6.35 -9.43
N LEU A 1002 23.12 5.03 -9.52
CA LEU A 1002 23.41 4.25 -10.74
C LEU A 1002 22.17 4.01 -11.60
N ARG A 1003 21.00 4.56 -11.24
CA ARG A 1003 19.70 4.26 -11.85
C ARG A 1003 19.37 2.76 -11.88
N PHE A 1004 19.89 1.95 -10.95
CA PHE A 1004 19.66 0.52 -10.87
C PHE A 1004 18.19 0.24 -10.47
N GLY A 1005 17.45 -0.43 -11.36
CA GLY A 1005 16.00 -0.59 -11.24
C GLY A 1005 15.55 -1.72 -10.31
N ASP A 1006 16.39 -2.71 -10.02
CA ASP A 1006 16.04 -3.86 -9.18
C ASP A 1006 16.56 -3.71 -7.75
N ARG A 1007 15.76 -3.10 -6.88
CA ARG A 1007 16.14 -2.69 -5.51
C ARG A 1007 15.69 -3.68 -4.43
N GLU A 1008 15.34 -4.90 -4.84
CA GLU A 1008 14.94 -5.99 -3.97
C GLU A 1008 16.17 -6.67 -3.31
N PHE A 1009 16.96 -5.92 -2.54
CA PHE A 1009 18.18 -6.44 -1.89
C PHE A 1009 17.91 -7.41 -0.73
N TYR A 1010 16.65 -7.48 -0.28
CA TYR A 1010 16.14 -8.36 0.76
C TYR A 1010 14.63 -8.63 0.54
N SER A 1011 14.00 -9.48 1.34
CA SER A 1011 12.54 -9.50 1.59
C SER A 1011 12.27 -9.45 3.10
N ASP A 1012 11.02 -9.67 3.52
CA ASP A 1012 10.53 -9.62 4.89
C ASP A 1012 11.05 -10.77 5.78
N TRP A 1013 12.37 -10.94 5.79
CA TRP A 1013 13.09 -12.04 6.45
C TRP A 1013 12.77 -12.17 7.95
N TRP A 1014 12.33 -11.08 8.60
CA TRP A 1014 11.90 -11.05 9.99
C TRP A 1014 10.64 -11.89 10.26
N ASN A 1015 9.81 -12.13 9.25
CA ASN A 1015 8.63 -13.00 9.30
C ASN A 1015 8.95 -14.50 9.08
N CYS A 1016 10.22 -14.86 8.87
CA CYS A 1016 10.59 -16.25 8.59
C CYS A 1016 10.18 -17.19 9.73
N CYS A 1017 9.63 -18.34 9.37
CA CYS A 1017 9.23 -19.40 10.29
C CYS A 1017 10.29 -20.53 10.39
N ASP A 1018 11.40 -20.39 9.64
CA ASP A 1018 12.49 -21.35 9.54
C ASP A 1018 13.79 -20.65 9.10
N LEU A 1019 14.94 -21.29 9.33
CA LEU A 1019 16.26 -20.70 9.04
C LEU A 1019 16.61 -20.69 7.53
N ARG A 1020 16.03 -21.56 6.71
CA ARG A 1020 16.30 -21.64 5.25
C ARG A 1020 15.71 -20.43 4.54
N SER A 1021 14.49 -20.06 4.89
CA SER A 1021 13.80 -18.85 4.43
C SER A 1021 14.62 -17.61 4.79
N TYR A 1022 15.14 -17.52 6.02
CA TYR A 1022 16.01 -16.41 6.44
C TYR A 1022 17.26 -16.27 5.54
N TRP A 1023 18.06 -17.35 5.39
CA TRP A 1023 19.29 -17.33 4.58
C TRP A 1023 19.09 -17.06 3.07
N THR A 1024 17.85 -17.08 2.59
CA THR A 1024 17.49 -16.75 1.20
C THR A 1024 16.78 -15.41 1.03
N SER A 1025 16.46 -14.72 2.13
CA SER A 1025 15.69 -13.46 2.13
C SER A 1025 16.45 -12.25 2.71
N TRP A 1026 17.38 -12.41 3.66
CA TRP A 1026 18.05 -11.26 4.30
C TRP A 1026 19.14 -10.60 3.44
N ASN A 1027 19.82 -11.35 2.56
CA ASN A 1027 20.94 -10.87 1.74
C ASN A 1027 20.83 -11.40 0.30
N LYS A 1028 19.87 -10.86 -0.47
CA LYS A 1028 19.62 -11.32 -1.84
C LYS A 1028 20.82 -11.17 -2.78
N PRO A 1029 21.69 -10.14 -2.70
CA PRO A 1029 22.92 -10.08 -3.51
C PRO A 1029 23.83 -11.31 -3.35
N VAL A 1030 24.04 -11.81 -2.12
CA VAL A 1030 24.80 -13.05 -1.89
C VAL A 1030 23.98 -14.28 -2.28
N THR A 1031 22.70 -14.37 -1.90
CA THR A 1031 21.83 -15.50 -2.30
C THR A 1031 21.78 -15.66 -3.82
N HIS A 1032 21.74 -14.56 -4.58
CA HIS A 1032 21.73 -14.55 -6.05
C HIS A 1032 23.06 -15.02 -6.64
N PHE A 1033 24.20 -14.57 -6.11
CA PHE A 1033 25.52 -15.09 -6.51
C PHE A 1033 25.60 -16.61 -6.28
N MET A 1034 25.26 -17.06 -5.06
CA MET A 1034 25.29 -18.47 -4.66
C MET A 1034 24.35 -19.32 -5.53
N LYS A 1035 23.12 -18.85 -5.77
CA LYS A 1035 22.14 -19.54 -6.62
C LYS A 1035 22.63 -19.69 -8.06
N ARG A 1036 23.17 -18.63 -8.67
CA ARG A 1036 23.59 -18.59 -10.08
C ARG A 1036 24.91 -19.32 -10.35
N HIS A 1037 25.90 -19.16 -9.48
CA HIS A 1037 27.28 -19.58 -9.78
C HIS A 1037 27.74 -20.83 -9.03
N VAL A 1038 27.10 -21.16 -7.90
CA VAL A 1038 27.46 -22.32 -7.06
C VAL A 1038 26.36 -23.39 -7.15
N TYR A 1039 25.17 -23.12 -6.62
CA TYR A 1039 24.09 -24.10 -6.46
C TYR A 1039 23.53 -24.63 -7.79
N ALA A 1040 22.96 -23.77 -8.63
CA ALA A 1040 22.30 -24.23 -9.86
C ALA A 1040 23.26 -24.87 -10.88
N PRO A 1041 24.52 -24.42 -11.04
CA PRO A 1041 25.54 -25.13 -11.82
C PRO A 1041 25.95 -26.50 -11.28
N MET A 1042 25.76 -26.79 -9.98
CA MET A 1042 25.94 -28.15 -9.44
C MET A 1042 24.72 -29.03 -9.73
N VAL A 1043 23.51 -28.54 -9.45
CA VAL A 1043 22.26 -29.29 -9.73
C VAL A 1043 22.12 -29.58 -11.23
N GLY A 1044 22.45 -28.62 -12.09
CA GLY A 1044 22.50 -28.78 -13.55
C GLY A 1044 23.57 -29.75 -14.07
N ARG A 1045 24.46 -30.24 -13.21
CA ARG A 1045 25.44 -31.31 -13.48
C ARG A 1045 25.08 -32.64 -12.82
N GLY A 1046 23.88 -32.76 -12.23
CA GLY A 1046 23.40 -33.99 -11.58
C GLY A 1046 23.78 -34.13 -10.10
N VAL A 1047 24.34 -33.10 -9.46
CA VAL A 1047 24.55 -33.13 -8.00
C VAL A 1047 23.18 -33.06 -7.29
N PRO A 1048 22.87 -33.98 -6.36
CA PRO A 1048 21.59 -33.95 -5.63
C PRO A 1048 21.34 -32.60 -4.94
N PRO A 1049 20.12 -32.03 -4.99
CA PRO A 1049 19.82 -30.71 -4.44
C PRO A 1049 20.23 -30.49 -2.98
N GLN A 1050 20.12 -31.53 -2.13
CA GLN A 1050 20.55 -31.50 -0.73
C GLN A 1050 22.08 -31.36 -0.60
N LEU A 1051 22.85 -32.12 -1.40
CA LEU A 1051 24.30 -32.05 -1.43
C LEU A 1051 24.79 -30.73 -2.04
N ALA A 1052 24.13 -30.25 -3.10
CA ALA A 1052 24.40 -28.94 -3.68
C ALA A 1052 24.13 -27.80 -2.67
N GLN A 1053 23.07 -27.91 -1.84
CA GLN A 1053 22.82 -26.97 -0.74
C GLN A 1053 23.93 -27.05 0.32
N LEU A 1054 24.30 -28.25 0.78
CA LEU A 1054 25.37 -28.45 1.77
C LEU A 1054 26.69 -27.83 1.32
N ILE A 1055 27.12 -28.10 0.07
CA ILE A 1055 28.34 -27.51 -0.50
C ILE A 1055 28.24 -25.98 -0.58
N THR A 1056 27.07 -25.45 -0.93
CA THR A 1056 26.84 -23.98 -0.97
C THR A 1056 26.93 -23.35 0.43
N PHE A 1057 26.40 -24.00 1.46
CA PHE A 1057 26.52 -23.53 2.85
C PHE A 1057 27.95 -23.65 3.39
N LEU A 1058 28.67 -24.74 3.10
CA LEU A 1058 30.09 -24.89 3.47
C LEU A 1058 30.96 -23.79 2.84
N PHE A 1059 30.78 -23.54 1.54
CA PHE A 1059 31.46 -22.45 0.83
C PHE A 1059 31.13 -21.07 1.41
N SER A 1060 29.86 -20.82 1.75
CA SER A 1060 29.45 -19.59 2.45
C SER A 1060 30.09 -19.47 3.84
N GLY A 1061 30.16 -20.57 4.61
CA GLY A 1061 30.77 -20.61 5.94
C GLY A 1061 32.26 -20.26 5.93
N LEU A 1062 33.00 -20.73 4.92
CA LEU A 1062 34.42 -20.36 4.75
C LEU A 1062 34.59 -18.85 4.50
N LEU A 1063 33.69 -18.21 3.77
CA LEU A 1063 33.70 -16.76 3.59
C LEU A 1063 33.33 -16.01 4.88
N HIS A 1064 32.46 -16.55 5.73
CA HIS A 1064 32.14 -15.94 7.03
C HIS A 1064 33.32 -16.07 8.02
N GLU A 1065 34.03 -17.20 8.04
CA GLU A 1065 35.29 -17.33 8.78
C GLU A 1065 36.35 -16.34 8.29
N LEU A 1066 36.47 -16.16 6.97
CA LEU A 1066 37.39 -15.20 6.38
C LEU A 1066 37.01 -13.75 6.72
N LEU A 1067 35.71 -13.43 6.83
CA LEU A 1067 35.23 -12.08 7.17
C LEU A 1067 35.30 -11.74 8.66
N VAL A 1068 35.39 -12.73 9.56
CA VAL A 1068 35.48 -12.51 11.01
C VAL A 1068 36.88 -12.80 11.53
N GLY A 1069 37.39 -14.02 11.31
CA GLY A 1069 38.64 -14.50 11.89
C GLY A 1069 39.90 -13.79 11.38
N VAL A 1070 39.90 -13.33 10.12
CA VAL A 1070 41.04 -12.58 9.56
C VAL A 1070 41.13 -11.17 10.18
N PRO A 1071 40.05 -10.35 10.21
CA PRO A 1071 40.07 -9.06 10.91
C PRO A 1071 40.32 -9.13 12.41
N THR A 1072 39.95 -10.23 13.08
CA THR A 1072 40.27 -10.45 14.50
C THR A 1072 41.60 -11.18 14.72
N HIS A 1073 42.41 -11.36 13.67
CA HIS A 1073 43.76 -11.95 13.72
C HIS A 1073 43.80 -13.38 14.32
N ASN A 1074 42.68 -14.10 14.24
CA ASN A 1074 42.45 -15.40 14.89
C ASN A 1074 41.45 -16.22 14.07
N ILE A 1075 41.93 -17.22 13.31
CA ILE A 1075 41.06 -18.14 12.57
C ILE A 1075 40.70 -19.30 13.51
N LEU A 1076 39.50 -19.24 14.09
CA LEU A 1076 39.05 -20.17 15.14
C LEU A 1076 38.10 -21.25 14.62
N GLY A 1077 37.53 -21.07 13.43
CA GLY A 1077 36.48 -21.93 12.89
C GLY A 1077 35.10 -21.69 13.52
N VAL A 1078 34.93 -20.69 14.40
CA VAL A 1078 33.68 -20.43 15.14
C VAL A 1078 32.61 -19.82 14.24
N ALA A 1079 32.97 -18.93 13.32
CA ALA A 1079 32.05 -18.36 12.34
C ALA A 1079 31.69 -19.40 11.25
N PHE A 1080 32.66 -20.23 10.84
CA PHE A 1080 32.39 -21.41 9.99
C PHE A 1080 31.41 -22.38 10.68
N LEU A 1081 31.69 -22.77 11.91
CA LEU A 1081 30.87 -23.74 12.66
C LEU A 1081 29.48 -23.17 12.98
N GLY A 1082 29.38 -21.88 13.30
CA GLY A 1082 28.12 -21.18 13.49
C GLY A 1082 27.23 -21.16 12.23
N MET A 1083 27.81 -21.24 11.02
CA MET A 1083 27.08 -21.43 9.77
C MET A 1083 26.70 -22.90 9.51
N VAL A 1084 27.55 -23.85 9.88
CA VAL A 1084 27.34 -25.29 9.63
C VAL A 1084 26.34 -25.93 10.62
N ILE A 1085 26.37 -25.56 11.90
CA ILE A 1085 25.42 -26.03 12.93
C ILE A 1085 23.97 -25.63 12.59
N GLN A 1086 23.77 -24.58 11.79
CA GLN A 1086 22.44 -24.20 11.33
C GLN A 1086 21.85 -25.18 10.30
N ILE A 1087 22.62 -26.09 9.70
CA ILE A 1087 22.09 -27.08 8.76
C ILE A 1087 21.21 -28.13 9.49
N PRO A 1088 21.65 -28.77 10.61
CA PRO A 1088 20.76 -29.51 11.50
C PRO A 1088 19.52 -28.73 11.96
N LEU A 1089 19.67 -27.44 12.32
CA LEU A 1089 18.54 -26.60 12.74
C LEU A 1089 17.55 -26.30 11.59
N ILE A 1090 18.03 -26.20 10.34
CA ILE A 1090 17.17 -26.13 9.15
C ILE A 1090 16.38 -27.43 9.01
N TYR A 1091 17.00 -28.60 9.16
CA TYR A 1091 16.26 -29.88 9.12
C TYR A 1091 15.26 -30.04 10.28
N LEU A 1092 15.54 -29.44 11.44
CA LEU A 1092 14.62 -29.41 12.60
C LEU A 1092 13.43 -28.44 12.40
N THR A 1093 13.62 -27.34 11.64
CA THR A 1093 12.60 -26.29 11.44
C THR A 1093 11.82 -26.40 10.12
N ASP A 1094 12.36 -27.07 9.10
CA ASP A 1094 11.69 -27.41 7.83
C ASP A 1094 10.33 -28.12 7.99
N PRO A 1095 10.06 -28.93 9.03
CA PRO A 1095 8.73 -29.49 9.29
C PRO A 1095 7.74 -28.48 9.90
N LEU A 1096 8.21 -27.59 10.77
CA LEU A 1096 7.37 -26.59 11.45
C LEU A 1096 6.80 -25.57 10.46
N SER A 1097 7.58 -25.15 9.45
CA SER A 1097 7.10 -24.28 8.38
C SER A 1097 6.03 -24.91 7.46
N ARG A 1098 5.82 -26.23 7.55
CA ARG A 1098 4.79 -26.97 6.80
C ARG A 1098 3.51 -27.23 7.60
N MET A 1099 3.50 -26.92 8.91
CA MET A 1099 2.30 -27.06 9.74
C MET A 1099 1.31 -25.94 9.40
N GLN A 1100 0.15 -26.30 8.84
CA GLN A 1100 -0.90 -25.32 8.55
C GLN A 1100 -1.60 -24.86 9.84
N GLY A 1101 -1.67 -23.54 10.04
CA GLY A 1101 -2.29 -22.90 11.20
C GLY A 1101 -1.48 -21.72 11.74
N HIS A 1102 -2.12 -20.83 12.49
CA HIS A 1102 -1.47 -19.65 13.09
C HIS A 1102 -0.34 -20.06 14.04
N ASN A 1103 -0.59 -21.07 14.88
CA ASN A 1103 0.31 -21.51 15.94
C ASN A 1103 1.62 -22.10 15.40
N GLY A 1104 1.60 -22.79 14.26
CA GLY A 1104 2.80 -23.34 13.61
C GLY A 1104 3.75 -22.23 13.12
N LYS A 1105 3.19 -21.20 12.47
CA LYS A 1105 3.94 -20.01 12.03
C LYS A 1105 4.51 -19.23 13.21
N LEU A 1106 3.72 -19.03 14.26
CA LEU A 1106 4.17 -18.36 15.49
C LEU A 1106 5.32 -19.12 16.16
N ALA A 1107 5.18 -20.44 16.35
CA ALA A 1107 6.21 -21.28 16.95
C ALA A 1107 7.51 -21.27 16.13
N GLY A 1108 7.42 -21.42 14.80
CA GLY A 1108 8.59 -21.36 13.91
C GLY A 1108 9.32 -20.01 13.96
N ASN A 1109 8.57 -18.89 13.98
CA ASN A 1109 9.15 -17.55 14.05
C ASN A 1109 9.78 -17.26 15.43
N LEU A 1110 9.19 -17.74 16.53
CA LEU A 1110 9.79 -17.67 17.86
C LEU A 1110 11.07 -18.51 17.95
N ILE A 1111 11.08 -19.72 17.40
CA ILE A 1111 12.29 -20.58 17.34
C ILE A 1111 13.40 -19.93 16.50
N PHE A 1112 13.05 -19.28 15.38
CA PHE A 1112 13.99 -18.48 14.59
C PHE A 1112 14.62 -17.36 15.44
N TRP A 1113 13.81 -16.54 16.13
CA TRP A 1113 14.35 -15.45 16.94
C TRP A 1113 15.16 -15.92 18.15
N ILE A 1114 14.76 -17.00 18.83
CA ILE A 1114 15.57 -17.64 19.89
C ILE A 1114 16.91 -18.13 19.32
N SER A 1115 16.90 -18.82 18.18
CA SER A 1115 18.12 -19.31 17.55
C SER A 1115 19.07 -18.17 17.18
N PHE A 1116 18.53 -17.12 16.55
CA PHE A 1116 19.25 -15.93 16.12
C PHE A 1116 19.87 -15.16 17.30
N CYS A 1117 19.09 -14.90 18.35
CA CYS A 1117 19.49 -14.07 19.47
C CYS A 1117 20.49 -14.78 20.40
N PHE A 1118 20.41 -16.11 20.57
CA PHE A 1118 21.18 -16.83 21.60
C PHE A 1118 22.39 -17.58 21.05
N PHE A 1119 22.28 -18.27 19.91
CA PHE A 1119 23.27 -19.27 19.46
C PHE A 1119 24.21 -18.79 18.35
N GLY A 1120 23.88 -17.67 17.69
CA GLY A 1120 24.69 -17.11 16.60
C GLY A 1120 25.70 -16.07 17.07
N GLN A 1121 25.32 -14.80 16.90
CA GLN A 1121 26.25 -13.67 16.92
C GLN A 1121 26.94 -13.41 18.27
N PRO A 1122 26.26 -13.50 19.45
CA PRO A 1122 26.92 -13.20 20.73
C PRO A 1122 28.00 -14.22 21.10
N VAL A 1123 27.80 -15.51 20.76
CA VAL A 1123 28.77 -16.58 21.00
C VAL A 1123 30.03 -16.34 20.18
N ALA A 1124 29.89 -16.01 18.88
CA ALA A 1124 31.01 -15.65 18.03
C ALA A 1124 31.72 -14.38 18.54
N ALA A 1125 30.97 -13.32 18.86
CA ALA A 1125 31.53 -12.06 19.35
C ALA A 1125 32.39 -12.26 20.61
N ILE A 1126 31.92 -13.07 21.58
CA ILE A 1126 32.69 -13.41 22.79
C ILE A 1126 33.94 -14.22 22.43
N ALA A 1127 33.82 -15.26 21.60
CA ALA A 1127 34.94 -16.15 21.29
C ALA A 1127 36.09 -15.44 20.55
N TYR A 1128 35.77 -14.65 19.51
CA TYR A 1128 36.80 -13.89 18.78
C TYR A 1128 37.36 -12.72 19.60
N PHE A 1129 36.54 -12.05 20.42
CA PHE A 1129 37.03 -11.00 21.32
C PHE A 1129 38.00 -11.55 22.37
N PHE A 1130 37.67 -12.69 22.99
CA PHE A 1130 38.55 -13.35 23.97
C PHE A 1130 39.89 -13.75 23.32
N ALA A 1131 39.87 -14.38 22.15
CA ALA A 1131 41.09 -14.76 21.43
C ALA A 1131 41.93 -13.55 20.97
N TRP A 1132 41.29 -12.46 20.53
CA TRP A 1132 41.97 -11.22 20.18
C TRP A 1132 42.60 -10.56 21.42
N GLN A 1133 41.87 -10.46 22.53
CA GLN A 1133 42.36 -9.89 23.78
C GLN A 1133 43.51 -10.72 24.38
N ALA A 1134 43.44 -12.05 24.31
CA ALA A 1134 44.52 -12.94 24.77
C ALA A 1134 45.81 -12.79 23.93
N LYS A 1135 45.69 -12.42 22.65
CA LYS A 1135 46.81 -12.29 21.71
C LYS A 1135 47.43 -10.89 21.67
N TYR A 1136 46.66 -9.83 21.95
CA TYR A 1136 47.12 -8.43 21.83
C TYR A 1136 46.96 -7.56 23.08
N GLY A 1137 46.25 -8.02 24.11
CA GLY A 1137 45.84 -7.19 25.27
C GLY A 1137 46.96 -6.71 26.20
N SER A 1138 48.19 -7.23 26.05
CA SER A 1138 49.39 -6.79 26.77
C SER A 1138 50.13 -5.64 26.05
N GLU A 1139 50.37 -5.77 24.75
CA GLU A 1139 51.14 -4.81 23.94
C GLU A 1139 50.27 -3.77 23.22
N ASN A 1140 48.97 -4.04 23.06
CA ASN A 1140 47.98 -3.11 22.55
C ASN A 1140 46.75 -3.12 23.46
N LYS A 1141 46.86 -2.43 24.60
CA LYS A 1141 45.71 -1.68 25.09
C LYS A 1141 45.49 -0.52 24.11
N PRO A 1142 44.43 -0.48 23.28
CA PRO A 1142 43.96 0.79 22.79
C PRO A 1142 43.58 1.63 24.00
N GLU A 1143 44.22 2.79 24.17
CA GLU A 1143 43.75 3.83 25.09
C GLU A 1143 42.45 4.45 24.53
N TRP A 1144 41.37 3.66 24.61
CA TRP A 1144 40.05 4.25 24.78
C TRP A 1144 40.14 5.13 26.03
N PRO A 1145 39.84 6.43 25.92
CA PRO A 1145 40.24 7.39 26.95
C PRO A 1145 39.62 7.01 28.29
N LEU A 1146 40.48 6.73 29.28
CA LEU A 1146 40.12 6.61 30.69
C LEU A 1146 39.81 8.00 31.27
N GLN A 1147 38.79 8.64 30.71
CA GLN A 1147 38.21 9.89 31.18
C GLN A 1147 36.83 9.60 31.78
N GLY A 1148 36.83 8.78 32.84
CA GLY A 1148 35.77 8.88 33.84
C GLY A 1148 35.82 10.27 34.45
N LEU A 1149 34.67 10.94 34.58
CA LEU A 1149 34.58 12.28 35.13
C LEU A 1149 34.80 12.26 36.65
N GLY A 1150 36.06 12.46 37.05
CA GLY A 1150 36.44 12.96 38.37
C GLY A 1150 37.12 11.95 39.31
N ASN A 1151 38.16 12.45 39.98
CA ASN A 1151 38.45 12.03 41.35
C ASN A 1151 37.34 12.60 42.26
N ARG A 1152 36.51 11.74 42.84
CA ARG A 1152 35.70 12.02 44.05
C ARG A 1152 35.21 10.73 44.69
#